data_AF-A0A1V5TCT3-F1
#
_entry.id   AF-A0A1V5TCT3-F1
#
_cell.length_a   1.000
_cell.length_b   1.000
_cell.length_c   1.000
_cell.angle_alpha   90.00
_cell.angle_beta   90.00
_cell.angle_gamma   90.00
#
_symmetry.space_group_name_H-M   'P 1'
#
loop_
_entity.id
_entity.type
_entity.pdbx_description
1 polymer ?
#
loop_
_entity_poly.entity_id
_entity_poly.type
_entity_poly.pdbx_seq_one_letter_code
_entity_poly.pdbx_strand_id
1 'polypeptide(L)'
;MRGLSIQDIQKNAGKQVSGGFTDFLGERYYKISNVDAMTPFFMTIVSSSDIWNYVWSNGGLTAGRINSDHALFPYYTADKVSDGRSYTGPCTAIKVRDEHTVWLWEPFSDAEEGLWKYERNIYKNTSGSKVYFEEINHDLALVFQYGWMSSDRFGLVRHCRILNRSGKPVSLEILDGCRNILPACVSADFQNSNSVLLDAYKKTDLETEHNIALFSVSSIVTDKAEPNEGLLANIGWFSDEGKVYLSPDTPTAFRSGRPLPADTVVKGQRPAFFLFKEARLDQSPSGAEADWYQVFDTSLDVSQIVSLGKILDNRAAATKALEEDVAAGVSALERYIALADGLQETADMEMCVHHEANVLFNVMRGGVFADNTRISISDFVASIRERNTAEAAGLEQLVCGLGPEAEYAQIEELVRKNGNPQQIRLFLEYLPLTFSRRHGDPSRPWNRFSIELKDKNGNRKLNYQGNWRDIFQNWEALALSYPMYIDNFIAKFLNATTCDGFNPYRITRSGIDWEVVEPDNPWSNIGYWGDHQVIYLAKLLEVQYHFNREQLEKNLSQPCYSTGNVPYRLKKYTEMLANPRSTIIFDHKLHATIEAETERYGTDAKLIRAADGSVALTTMTDKILAIILAKMASYVPLGGIWLNTQRPEWNDANNALAGYGLSMVTLYYLRRFLVFLVRIYTDAQAGPFAVTGDTADFFRAMSSLFAEQKPETIASPAQRRSFMDKTGSLFETWRETLYRQGYASGTSTLSADELIRGFSAFLSHIEAAIRANERSDGLYHSYNTMNVRQDEGIDVEYLPEMLEGQVAVLSSGYLTPEAALSLCRTLKTSALFREDQYSYILYPEKELPHFCDKNNASEAEIRAIPFLSRCVDSGDCTIGKLDANRVFHFNPQFRNALVMESVLQKAGQKENAKESELQAVRDLYEKTFNHRSFTGRSGTFYAYEGLGSIYWHMVAKLMLAVQENCLAAKDPSTRKALTEVYYDVRAGIGFNKAPEVYGAFPTDPYSHTPAGQGAKQPGMTGQVKEEILTRWTELGIRVEDGILSLDPEFLGIPEIREDGTLRFSWCNTLFVYRLENADANTASKPDWSKRDWSKRLNVTGLTVTKSSGETAEHEGNRLTREDSAAVFSRSGTITEIEARIRLL
;
A
#
# COMPACT_ATOMS: atom_id res chain seq x y z
N MET A 1 -5.64 -26.62 42.58
CA MET A 1 -4.86 -26.29 41.37
C MET A 1 -3.66 -27.21 41.33
N ARG A 2 -3.44 -27.92 40.23
CA ARG A 2 -2.15 -28.62 40.01
C ARG A 2 -1.09 -27.53 39.92
N GLY A 3 -0.06 -27.58 40.77
CA GLY A 3 1.10 -26.72 40.58
C GLY A 3 1.88 -27.18 39.34
N LEU A 4 2.44 -26.23 38.60
CA LEU A 4 3.38 -26.51 37.51
C LEU A 4 4.78 -26.70 38.05
N SER A 5 5.47 -27.76 37.65
CA SER A 5 6.91 -27.85 37.89
C SER A 5 7.67 -27.06 36.81
N ILE A 6 8.88 -26.57 37.13
CA ILE A 6 9.76 -25.96 36.12
C ILE A 6 10.06 -26.95 35.00
N GLN A 7 10.14 -28.25 35.31
CA GLN A 7 10.31 -29.31 34.31
C GLN A 7 9.12 -29.39 33.35
N ASP A 8 7.88 -29.21 33.82
CA ASP A 8 6.69 -29.17 32.98
C ASP A 8 6.71 -27.95 32.04
N ILE A 9 7.12 -26.78 32.57
CA ILE A 9 7.28 -25.55 31.79
C ILE A 9 8.37 -25.72 30.71
N GLN A 10 9.53 -26.24 31.09
CA GLN A 10 10.64 -26.48 30.16
C GLN A 10 10.28 -27.48 29.06
N LYS A 11 9.51 -28.53 29.41
CA LYS A 11 9.03 -29.52 28.44
C LYS A 11 8.03 -28.91 27.45
N ASN A 12 7.23 -27.94 27.88
CA ASN A 12 6.30 -27.20 27.02
C ASN A 12 6.98 -26.10 26.18
N ALA A 13 8.16 -25.61 26.56
CA ALA A 13 8.88 -24.54 25.85
C ALA A 13 9.60 -25.00 24.56
N GLY A 14 9.71 -26.30 24.31
CA GLY A 14 10.45 -26.88 23.17
C GLY A 14 9.60 -27.21 21.93
N LYS A 15 8.44 -26.57 21.74
CA LYS A 15 7.56 -26.85 20.60
C LYS A 15 8.20 -26.35 19.30
N GLN A 16 8.32 -27.22 18.30
CA GLN A 16 8.79 -26.84 16.97
C GLN A 16 7.64 -26.29 16.13
N VAL A 17 7.84 -25.10 15.55
CA VAL A 17 6.89 -24.48 14.61
C VAL A 17 7.09 -25.08 13.22
N SER A 18 5.99 -25.42 12.55
CA SER A 18 6.02 -25.88 11.15
C SER A 18 4.84 -25.35 10.36
N GLY A 19 5.07 -24.98 9.11
CA GLY A 19 4.06 -24.50 8.17
C GLY A 19 3.89 -25.42 6.96
N GLY A 20 2.66 -25.58 6.47
CA GLY A 20 2.39 -26.30 5.23
C GLY A 20 0.91 -26.34 4.86
N PHE A 21 0.63 -26.64 3.59
CA PHE A 21 -0.74 -26.76 3.11
C PHE A 21 -1.39 -28.09 3.51
N THR A 22 -2.66 -28.04 3.91
CA THR A 22 -3.49 -29.18 4.30
C THR A 22 -4.91 -28.98 3.82
N ASP A 23 -5.65 -30.08 3.64
CA ASP A 23 -7.10 -30.02 3.46
C ASP A 23 -7.76 -29.92 4.83
N PHE A 24 -8.63 -28.94 4.99
CA PHE A 24 -9.34 -28.68 6.23
C PHE A 24 -10.74 -28.14 5.89
N LEU A 25 -11.78 -28.76 6.44
CA LEU A 25 -13.18 -28.41 6.17
C LEU A 25 -13.56 -28.42 4.67
N GLY A 26 -12.97 -29.32 3.89
CA GLY A 26 -13.26 -29.44 2.45
C GLY A 26 -12.60 -28.39 1.57
N GLU A 27 -11.77 -27.51 2.14
CA GLU A 27 -11.00 -26.48 1.44
C GLU A 27 -9.50 -26.64 1.72
N ARG A 28 -8.67 -25.97 0.92
CA ARG A 28 -7.23 -25.93 1.12
C ARG A 28 -6.83 -24.79 2.06
N TYR A 29 -6.05 -25.11 3.08
CA TYR A 29 -5.55 -24.16 4.08
C TYR A 29 -4.03 -24.25 4.22
N TYR A 30 -3.37 -23.13 4.51
CA TYR A 30 -2.04 -23.15 5.11
C TYR A 30 -2.18 -23.29 6.63
N LYS A 31 -1.60 -24.35 7.20
CA LYS A 31 -1.56 -24.60 8.65
C LYS A 31 -0.22 -24.14 9.21
N ILE A 32 -0.23 -23.33 10.26
CA ILE A 32 0.91 -23.14 11.16
C ILE A 32 0.64 -23.97 12.42
N SER A 33 1.51 -24.94 12.67
CA SER A 33 1.42 -25.82 13.84
C SER A 33 2.20 -25.23 15.00
N ASN A 34 1.69 -25.42 16.24
CA ASN A 34 2.28 -24.83 17.46
C ASN A 34 2.43 -23.32 17.37
N VAL A 35 1.38 -22.61 16.92
CA VAL A 35 1.41 -21.16 16.73
C VAL A 35 1.69 -20.40 18.04
N ASP A 36 1.37 -21.01 19.19
CA ASP A 36 1.66 -20.49 20.52
C ASP A 36 3.15 -20.46 20.87
N ALA A 37 4.01 -21.13 20.08
CA ALA A 37 5.46 -21.02 20.19
C ALA A 37 6.04 -19.82 19.39
N MET A 38 5.21 -19.09 18.63
CA MET A 38 5.59 -17.86 17.93
C MET A 38 5.14 -16.64 18.73
N THR A 39 5.90 -15.54 18.63
CA THR A 39 5.37 -14.23 18.99
C THR A 39 4.09 -13.97 18.19
N PRO A 40 2.98 -13.52 18.82
CA PRO A 40 1.75 -13.24 18.09
C PRO A 40 1.98 -12.30 16.91
N PHE A 41 1.23 -12.51 15.83
CA PHE A 41 1.31 -11.70 14.61
C PHE A 41 -0.08 -11.28 14.13
N PHE A 42 -0.14 -10.17 13.40
CA PHE A 42 -1.38 -9.48 13.03
C PHE A 42 -1.77 -9.78 11.58
N MET A 43 -3.06 -10.01 11.33
CA MET A 43 -3.62 -10.41 10.04
C MET A 43 -4.81 -9.55 9.65
N THR A 44 -5.05 -9.46 8.34
CA THR A 44 -6.32 -9.00 7.77
C THR A 44 -7.04 -10.19 7.16
N ILE A 45 -8.31 -10.38 7.49
CA ILE A 45 -9.18 -11.38 6.86
C ILE A 45 -10.04 -10.65 5.85
N VAL A 46 -9.91 -11.05 4.59
CA VAL A 46 -10.44 -10.32 3.44
C VAL A 46 -11.87 -10.74 3.14
N SER A 47 -12.66 -9.81 2.60
CA SER A 47 -14.03 -10.05 2.15
C SER A 47 -14.21 -9.48 0.75
N SER A 48 -15.11 -10.07 -0.03
CA SER A 48 -15.60 -9.48 -1.28
C SER A 48 -16.60 -8.33 -1.05
N SER A 49 -17.03 -8.13 0.20
CA SER A 49 -18.00 -7.11 0.63
C SER A 49 -17.35 -5.96 1.41
N ASP A 50 -18.17 -5.16 2.09
CA ASP A 50 -17.74 -4.07 2.97
C ASP A 50 -17.31 -4.51 4.37
N ILE A 51 -17.24 -5.82 4.66
CA ILE A 51 -16.78 -6.35 5.95
C ILE A 51 -15.26 -6.25 6.06
N TRP A 52 -14.78 -5.75 7.19
CA TRP A 52 -13.37 -5.76 7.58
C TRP A 52 -13.18 -6.54 8.88
N ASN A 53 -12.11 -7.33 8.94
CA ASN A 53 -11.77 -8.14 10.10
C ASN A 53 -10.25 -8.18 10.27
N TYR A 54 -9.77 -7.60 11.37
CA TYR A 54 -8.36 -7.56 11.73
C TYR A 54 -8.13 -8.35 13.01
N VAL A 55 -7.24 -9.35 12.95
CA VAL A 55 -7.12 -10.36 13.99
C VAL A 55 -5.66 -10.74 14.24
N TRP A 56 -5.29 -10.94 15.50
CA TRP A 56 -4.01 -11.46 15.92
C TRP A 56 -4.04 -12.99 15.99
N SER A 57 -2.87 -13.63 15.85
CA SER A 57 -2.75 -15.10 15.98
C SER A 57 -3.02 -15.63 17.39
N ASN A 58 -3.02 -14.77 18.42
CA ASN A 58 -3.54 -15.07 19.76
C ASN A 58 -5.08 -14.92 19.87
N GLY A 59 -5.72 -14.48 18.79
CA GLY A 59 -7.16 -14.31 18.63
C GLY A 59 -7.73 -12.95 19.07
N GLY A 60 -6.90 -11.97 19.46
CA GLY A 60 -7.36 -10.60 19.70
C GLY A 60 -7.85 -9.99 18.39
N LEU A 61 -9.01 -9.32 18.36
CA LEU A 61 -9.59 -8.82 17.10
C LEU A 61 -10.32 -7.49 17.22
N THR A 62 -10.43 -6.82 16.07
CA THR A 62 -11.43 -5.81 15.79
C THR A 62 -12.03 -6.05 14.41
N ALA A 63 -13.34 -5.87 14.27
CA ALA A 63 -14.06 -6.13 13.03
C ALA A 63 -15.30 -5.25 12.91
N GLY A 64 -15.84 -5.10 11.71
CA GLY A 64 -17.03 -4.32 11.41
C GLY A 64 -17.34 -4.28 9.92
N ARG A 65 -18.18 -3.32 9.50
CA ARG A 65 -18.48 -3.05 8.08
C ARG A 65 -18.05 -1.63 7.71
N ILE A 66 -17.86 -1.35 6.43
CA ILE A 66 -17.59 -0.02 5.85
C ILE A 66 -16.32 0.66 6.40
N ASN A 67 -16.32 1.14 7.64
CA ASN A 67 -15.22 1.87 8.27
C ASN A 67 -15.21 1.65 9.79
N SER A 68 -14.24 2.26 10.49
CA SER A 68 -14.05 2.10 11.94
C SER A 68 -15.21 2.62 12.81
N ASP A 69 -16.09 3.47 12.27
CA ASP A 69 -17.27 3.99 13.00
C ASP A 69 -18.47 3.03 12.94
N HIS A 70 -18.34 1.94 12.19
CA HIS A 70 -19.32 0.86 12.06
C HIS A 70 -18.69 -0.45 12.57
N ALA A 71 -18.03 -0.37 13.72
CA ALA A 71 -17.32 -1.48 14.33
C ALA A 71 -18.24 -2.36 15.21
N LEU A 72 -18.04 -3.68 15.14
CA LEU A 72 -18.63 -4.67 16.06
C LEU A 72 -17.80 -4.82 17.35
N PHE A 73 -16.48 -4.71 17.22
CA PHE A 73 -15.54 -4.76 18.34
C PHE A 73 -14.69 -3.49 18.33
N PRO A 74 -14.31 -2.93 19.49
CA PRO A 74 -13.58 -1.66 19.55
C PRO A 74 -12.40 -1.57 18.59
N TYR A 75 -12.42 -0.55 17.74
CA TYR A 75 -11.32 -0.26 16.82
C TYR A 75 -10.21 0.50 17.56
N TYR A 76 -9.17 -0.23 17.97
CA TYR A 76 -7.97 0.30 18.60
C TYR A 76 -6.74 0.12 17.71
N THR A 77 -5.60 0.64 18.14
CA THR A 77 -4.30 0.33 17.53
C THR A 77 -3.97 -1.15 17.72
N ALA A 78 -3.18 -1.72 16.82
CA ALA A 78 -2.96 -3.17 16.75
C ALA A 78 -2.44 -3.77 18.08
N ASP A 79 -1.54 -3.08 18.78
CA ASP A 79 -1.06 -3.45 20.12
C ASP A 79 -2.21 -3.60 21.12
N LYS A 80 -3.09 -2.60 21.23
CA LYS A 80 -4.26 -2.62 22.12
C LYS A 80 -5.28 -3.70 21.73
N VAL A 81 -5.40 -4.00 20.44
CA VAL A 81 -6.24 -5.11 19.96
C VAL A 81 -5.67 -6.46 20.41
N SER A 82 -4.35 -6.63 20.41
CA SER A 82 -3.69 -7.83 20.96
C SER A 82 -3.93 -7.93 22.46
N ASP A 83 -3.65 -6.87 23.22
CA ASP A 83 -3.84 -6.81 24.68
C ASP A 83 -5.31 -7.03 25.06
N GLY A 84 -6.22 -6.67 24.15
CA GLY A 84 -7.67 -6.78 24.28
C GLY A 84 -8.22 -8.19 24.26
N ARG A 85 -7.43 -9.22 23.89
CA ARG A 85 -7.87 -10.61 23.73
C ARG A 85 -8.64 -11.15 24.94
N SER A 86 -8.22 -10.80 26.16
CA SER A 86 -8.83 -11.36 27.38
C SER A 86 -10.23 -10.80 27.70
N TYR A 87 -10.62 -9.66 27.12
CA TYR A 87 -11.88 -8.98 27.42
C TYR A 87 -12.72 -8.60 26.19
N THR A 88 -12.22 -8.82 24.97
CA THR A 88 -12.91 -8.51 23.71
C THR A 88 -12.88 -9.70 22.77
N GLY A 89 -14.01 -10.00 22.13
CA GLY A 89 -14.09 -11.10 21.16
C GLY A 89 -14.42 -12.45 21.79
N PRO A 90 -13.97 -13.56 21.17
CA PRO A 90 -14.34 -14.92 21.55
C PRO A 90 -14.03 -15.26 23.00
N CYS A 91 -14.98 -15.93 23.65
CA CYS A 91 -14.80 -16.57 24.94
C CYS A 91 -15.60 -17.88 24.99
N THR A 92 -14.89 -18.95 25.31
CA THR A 92 -15.45 -20.30 25.38
C THR A 92 -15.03 -20.95 26.70
N ALA A 93 -15.98 -21.59 27.38
CA ALA A 93 -15.75 -22.39 28.58
C ALA A 93 -16.57 -23.68 28.49
N ILE A 94 -15.91 -24.81 28.71
CA ILE A 94 -16.49 -26.14 28.51
C ILE A 94 -16.33 -26.92 29.81
N LYS A 95 -17.44 -27.37 30.39
CA LYS A 95 -17.42 -28.36 31.46
C LYS A 95 -17.52 -29.75 30.86
N VAL A 96 -16.49 -30.56 31.07
CA VAL A 96 -16.41 -31.94 30.61
C VAL A 96 -16.72 -32.85 31.78
N ARG A 97 -17.82 -33.62 31.69
CA ARG A 97 -18.22 -34.55 32.74
C ARG A 97 -17.67 -35.94 32.46
N ASP A 98 -16.84 -36.41 33.39
CA ASP A 98 -16.42 -37.81 33.54
C ASP A 98 -17.26 -38.47 34.68
N GLU A 99 -17.18 -39.78 34.86
CA GLU A 99 -18.03 -40.55 35.81
C GLU A 99 -18.01 -40.01 37.25
N HIS A 100 -16.92 -39.35 37.67
CA HIS A 100 -16.74 -38.84 39.03
C HIS A 100 -16.27 -37.38 39.13
N THR A 101 -15.94 -36.73 38.01
CA THR A 101 -15.31 -35.39 38.02
C THR A 101 -15.88 -34.51 36.92
N VAL A 102 -16.05 -33.22 37.22
CA VAL A 102 -16.35 -32.18 36.22
C VAL A 102 -15.08 -31.36 36.00
N TRP A 103 -14.50 -31.47 34.81
CA TRP A 103 -13.34 -30.69 34.39
C TRP A 103 -13.80 -29.41 33.71
N LEU A 104 -13.13 -28.29 33.96
CA LEU A 104 -13.33 -27.04 33.22
C LEU A 104 -12.18 -26.87 32.24
N TRP A 105 -12.50 -26.64 30.98
CA TRP A 105 -11.54 -26.29 29.93
C TRP A 105 -11.96 -25.01 29.25
N GLU A 106 -11.07 -24.04 29.20
CA GLU A 106 -11.23 -22.75 28.55
C GLU A 106 -10.21 -22.61 27.41
N PRO A 107 -10.52 -23.15 26.22
CA PRO A 107 -9.57 -23.12 25.12
C PRO A 107 -9.18 -21.69 24.76
N PHE A 108 -7.89 -21.50 24.44
CA PHE A 108 -7.28 -20.20 24.15
C PHE A 108 -7.26 -19.19 25.32
N SER A 109 -7.56 -19.63 26.55
CA SER A 109 -7.42 -18.81 27.75
C SER A 109 -5.98 -18.84 28.26
N ASP A 110 -5.43 -17.67 28.58
CA ASP A 110 -4.11 -17.56 29.23
C ASP A 110 -4.20 -17.95 30.72
N ALA A 111 -5.41 -17.93 31.31
CA ALA A 111 -5.60 -18.30 32.72
C ALA A 111 -5.40 -19.80 32.99
N GLU A 112 -5.43 -20.64 31.94
CA GLU A 112 -5.21 -22.08 32.04
C GLU A 112 -3.83 -22.52 31.55
N GLU A 113 -2.90 -21.58 31.34
CA GLU A 113 -1.55 -21.87 30.86
C GLU A 113 -0.86 -22.89 31.77
N GLY A 114 -0.43 -24.00 31.16
CA GLY A 114 0.19 -25.14 31.84
C GLY A 114 -0.72 -26.00 32.72
N LEU A 115 -2.03 -25.74 32.80
CA LEU A 115 -2.97 -26.68 33.44
C LEU A 115 -3.23 -27.92 32.59
N TRP A 116 -3.28 -27.74 31.26
CA TRP A 116 -3.57 -28.77 30.28
C TRP A 116 -2.38 -29.00 29.36
N LYS A 117 -2.23 -30.24 28.88
CA LYS A 117 -1.39 -30.53 27.71
C LYS A 117 -2.19 -30.22 26.46
N TYR A 118 -1.79 -29.17 25.75
CA TYR A 118 -2.44 -28.77 24.51
C TYR A 118 -1.48 -28.42 23.37
N GLU A 119 -2.00 -28.52 22.16
CA GLU A 119 -1.42 -28.04 20.91
C GLU A 119 -2.33 -26.95 20.33
N ARG A 120 -1.77 -25.79 19.95
CA ARG A 120 -2.50 -24.71 19.28
C ARG A 120 -2.04 -24.57 17.84
N ASN A 121 -3.00 -24.56 16.92
CA ASN A 121 -2.75 -24.41 15.49
C ASN A 121 -3.58 -23.26 14.93
N ILE A 122 -3.10 -22.66 13.85
CA ILE A 122 -3.86 -21.67 13.08
C ILE A 122 -3.87 -22.05 11.60
N TYR A 123 -4.99 -21.80 10.94
CA TYR A 123 -5.23 -22.15 9.54
C TYR A 123 -5.74 -20.90 8.82
N LYS A 124 -5.22 -20.63 7.63
CA LYS A 124 -5.79 -19.61 6.74
C LYS A 124 -5.98 -20.18 5.33
N ASN A 125 -7.15 -19.98 4.74
CA ASN A 125 -7.43 -20.53 3.40
C ASN A 125 -6.64 -19.76 2.33
N THR A 126 -6.56 -20.34 1.12
CA THR A 126 -5.77 -19.79 0.01
C THR A 126 -6.22 -18.39 -0.40
N SER A 127 -7.53 -18.14 -0.46
CA SER A 127 -8.07 -16.81 -0.77
C SER A 127 -7.96 -15.79 0.37
N GLY A 128 -7.53 -16.21 1.57
CA GLY A 128 -7.39 -15.36 2.76
C GLY A 128 -8.71 -14.93 3.42
N SER A 129 -9.86 -15.43 2.94
CA SER A 129 -11.20 -15.09 3.39
C SER A 129 -11.64 -15.77 4.68
N LYS A 130 -10.92 -16.81 5.12
CA LYS A 130 -11.24 -17.59 6.32
C LYS A 130 -9.98 -17.86 7.12
N VAL A 131 -10.08 -17.68 8.44
CA VAL A 131 -9.06 -18.08 9.41
C VAL A 131 -9.69 -18.95 10.49
N TYR A 132 -9.01 -20.04 10.88
CA TYR A 132 -9.41 -20.92 11.98
C TYR A 132 -8.31 -21.04 13.03
N PHE A 133 -8.73 -21.04 14.28
CA PHE A 133 -7.93 -21.32 15.46
C PHE A 133 -8.33 -22.70 15.98
N GLU A 134 -7.35 -23.53 16.32
CA GLU A 134 -7.57 -24.87 16.88
C GLU A 134 -6.77 -25.02 18.16
N GLU A 135 -7.41 -25.56 19.20
CA GLU A 135 -6.74 -26.06 20.39
C GLU A 135 -7.12 -27.54 20.58
N ILE A 136 -6.11 -28.40 20.57
CA ILE A 136 -6.24 -29.83 20.87
C ILE A 136 -5.86 -30.01 22.33
N ASN A 137 -6.81 -30.38 23.18
CA ASN A 137 -6.54 -30.75 24.56
C ASN A 137 -6.28 -32.26 24.64
N HIS A 138 -5.03 -32.65 24.85
CA HIS A 138 -4.61 -34.05 24.86
C HIS A 138 -5.04 -34.80 26.13
N ASP A 139 -5.20 -34.10 27.25
CA ASP A 139 -5.61 -34.73 28.51
C ASP A 139 -7.11 -35.07 28.49
N LEU A 140 -7.93 -34.23 27.86
CA LEU A 140 -9.36 -34.46 27.68
C LEU A 140 -9.70 -35.22 26.38
N ALA A 141 -8.73 -35.35 25.47
CA ALA A 141 -8.92 -35.88 24.12
C ALA A 141 -10.09 -35.20 23.37
N LEU A 142 -10.15 -33.86 23.49
CA LEU A 142 -11.11 -33.00 22.81
C LEU A 142 -10.37 -31.97 21.95
N VAL A 143 -11.01 -31.54 20.87
CA VAL A 143 -10.52 -30.46 20.01
C VAL A 143 -11.57 -29.37 19.97
N PHE A 144 -11.17 -28.12 20.17
CA PHE A 144 -12.01 -26.96 19.97
C PHE A 144 -11.46 -26.14 18.81
N GLN A 145 -12.34 -25.83 17.87
CA GLN A 145 -12.01 -25.04 16.70
C GLN A 145 -13.00 -23.87 16.60
N TYR A 146 -12.49 -22.68 16.28
CA TYR A 146 -13.35 -21.61 15.81
C TYR A 146 -12.71 -20.87 14.65
N GLY A 147 -13.52 -20.36 13.74
CA GLY A 147 -13.05 -19.58 12.60
C GLY A 147 -13.89 -18.34 12.32
N TRP A 148 -13.27 -17.37 11.65
CA TRP A 148 -13.92 -16.13 11.22
C TRP A 148 -14.03 -16.09 9.70
N MET A 149 -15.19 -15.64 9.22
CA MET A 149 -15.53 -15.45 7.81
C MET A 149 -16.57 -14.33 7.64
N SER A 150 -16.95 -14.06 6.41
CA SER A 150 -17.84 -12.95 6.06
C SER A 150 -19.00 -13.42 5.20
N SER A 151 -20.19 -12.86 5.46
CA SER A 151 -21.40 -12.98 4.67
C SER A 151 -21.87 -11.57 4.32
N ASP A 152 -22.00 -11.24 3.04
CA ASP A 152 -22.47 -9.91 2.63
C ASP A 152 -23.89 -9.62 3.14
N ARG A 153 -24.73 -10.67 3.18
CA ARG A 153 -26.11 -10.60 3.63
C ARG A 153 -26.27 -10.57 5.16
N PHE A 154 -25.45 -11.32 5.89
CA PHE A 154 -25.65 -11.53 7.34
C PHE A 154 -24.55 -10.93 8.23
N GLY A 155 -23.45 -10.45 7.65
CA GLY A 155 -22.37 -9.76 8.36
C GLY A 155 -21.16 -10.65 8.70
N LEU A 156 -20.57 -10.44 9.88
CA LEU A 156 -19.41 -11.18 10.38
C LEU A 156 -19.85 -12.52 10.97
N VAL A 157 -19.21 -13.60 10.54
CA VAL A 157 -19.60 -14.98 10.89
C VAL A 157 -18.47 -15.66 11.66
N ARG A 158 -18.80 -16.22 12.82
CA ARG A 158 -17.92 -17.09 13.62
C ARG A 158 -18.46 -18.51 13.59
N HIS A 159 -17.67 -19.44 13.06
CA HIS A 159 -17.99 -20.86 13.05
C HIS A 159 -17.28 -21.57 14.21
N CYS A 160 -17.96 -22.41 14.98
CA CYS A 160 -17.42 -23.09 16.17
C CYS A 160 -17.68 -24.59 16.15
N ARG A 161 -16.69 -25.38 16.55
CA ARG A 161 -16.75 -26.85 16.55
C ARG A 161 -16.05 -27.45 17.76
N ILE A 162 -16.65 -28.50 18.33
CA ILE A 162 -16.01 -29.36 19.33
C ILE A 162 -16.00 -30.78 18.81
N LEU A 163 -14.82 -31.39 18.73
CA LEU A 163 -14.62 -32.76 18.25
C LEU A 163 -14.19 -33.67 19.39
N ASN A 164 -14.86 -34.81 19.51
CA ASN A 164 -14.48 -35.85 20.46
C ASN A 164 -13.46 -36.82 19.84
N ARG A 165 -12.25 -36.88 20.41
CA ARG A 165 -11.16 -37.78 20.01
C ARG A 165 -10.85 -38.86 21.04
N SER A 166 -11.62 -38.94 22.14
CA SER A 166 -11.39 -39.89 23.23
C SER A 166 -11.75 -41.34 22.89
N GLY A 167 -12.57 -41.54 21.85
CA GLY A 167 -13.13 -42.86 21.51
C GLY A 167 -14.19 -43.35 22.50
N LYS A 168 -14.69 -42.51 23.41
CA LYS A 168 -15.78 -42.80 24.34
C LYS A 168 -16.82 -41.67 24.30
N PRO A 169 -18.09 -41.91 24.66
CA PRO A 169 -19.06 -40.83 24.78
C PRO A 169 -18.63 -39.80 25.84
N VAL A 170 -18.79 -38.51 25.54
CA VAL A 170 -18.47 -37.41 26.47
C VAL A 170 -19.66 -36.48 26.60
N SER A 171 -19.98 -36.11 27.85
CA SER A 171 -21.03 -35.13 28.15
C SER A 171 -20.42 -33.76 28.45
N LEU A 172 -20.94 -32.73 27.80
CA LEU A 172 -20.42 -31.36 27.81
C LEU A 172 -21.51 -30.38 28.25
N GLU A 173 -21.16 -29.43 29.11
CA GLU A 173 -21.87 -28.14 29.18
C GLU A 173 -20.97 -27.10 28.52
N ILE A 174 -21.50 -26.38 27.54
CA ILE A 174 -20.74 -25.45 26.70
C ILE A 174 -21.31 -24.06 26.91
N LEU A 175 -20.44 -23.12 27.28
CA LEU A 175 -20.70 -21.69 27.20
C LEU A 175 -19.78 -21.09 26.15
N ASP A 176 -20.33 -20.56 25.08
CA ASP A 176 -19.57 -20.01 23.97
C ASP A 176 -20.16 -18.69 23.46
N GLY A 177 -19.31 -17.72 23.11
CA GLY A 177 -19.78 -16.48 22.54
C GLY A 177 -18.71 -15.39 22.50
N CYS A 178 -19.15 -14.14 22.46
CA CYS A 178 -18.26 -12.98 22.38
C CYS A 178 -18.55 -11.96 23.48
N ARG A 179 -17.52 -11.19 23.85
CA ARG A 179 -17.57 -10.11 24.84
C ARG A 179 -17.18 -8.76 24.24
N ASN A 180 -17.58 -7.69 24.91
CA ASN A 180 -17.27 -6.29 24.58
C ASN A 180 -17.69 -5.92 23.15
N ILE A 181 -18.91 -6.31 22.79
CA ILE A 181 -19.52 -5.99 21.51
C ILE A 181 -19.99 -4.53 21.56
N LEU A 182 -19.64 -3.74 20.56
CA LEU A 182 -20.03 -2.35 20.47
C LEU A 182 -21.49 -2.21 20.03
N PRO A 183 -22.23 -1.22 20.58
CA PRO A 183 -23.49 -0.82 19.99
C PRO A 183 -23.28 -0.03 18.69
N ALA A 184 -24.34 0.09 17.89
CA ALA A 184 -24.34 1.00 16.74
C ALA A 184 -24.29 2.48 17.17
N CYS A 185 -24.06 3.37 16.21
CA CYS A 185 -24.00 4.83 16.39
C CYS A 185 -22.86 5.31 17.31
N VAL A 186 -21.69 4.66 17.23
CA VAL A 186 -20.51 5.02 18.03
C VAL A 186 -19.31 5.23 17.11
N SER A 187 -18.72 6.42 17.13
CA SER A 187 -17.47 6.67 16.41
C SER A 187 -16.27 6.02 17.10
N ALA A 188 -15.27 5.64 16.32
CA ALA A 188 -14.01 5.10 16.84
C ALA A 188 -13.33 6.10 17.78
N ASP A 189 -13.32 7.39 17.44
CA ASP A 189 -12.71 8.44 18.27
C ASP A 189 -13.39 8.53 19.64
N PHE A 190 -14.72 8.46 19.70
CA PHE A 190 -15.47 8.53 20.95
C PHE A 190 -15.22 7.28 21.80
N GLN A 191 -15.20 6.08 21.21
CA GLN A 191 -14.85 4.85 21.91
C GLN A 191 -13.42 4.88 22.46
N ASN A 192 -12.46 5.44 21.72
CA ASN A 192 -11.07 5.54 22.15
C ASN A 192 -10.87 6.54 23.29
N SER A 193 -11.59 7.67 23.26
CA SER A 193 -11.37 8.78 24.18
C SER A 193 -12.30 8.76 25.40
N ASN A 194 -13.50 8.19 25.27
CA ASN A 194 -14.60 8.34 26.23
C ASN A 194 -15.36 7.02 26.49
N SER A 195 -14.71 5.86 26.38
CA SER A 195 -15.36 4.54 26.54
C SER A 195 -16.17 4.36 27.83
N VAL A 196 -15.72 4.90 28.97
CA VAL A 196 -16.44 4.82 30.26
C VAL A 196 -17.74 5.63 30.23
N LEU A 197 -17.72 6.80 29.57
CA LEU A 197 -18.93 7.58 29.35
C LEU A 197 -19.88 6.84 28.41
N LEU A 198 -19.34 6.25 27.33
CA LEU A 198 -20.15 5.44 26.42
C LEU A 198 -20.83 4.28 27.16
N ASP A 199 -20.13 3.58 28.06
CA ASP A 199 -20.67 2.45 28.83
C ASP A 199 -22.00 2.84 29.50
N ALA A 200 -22.13 4.06 30.05
CA ALA A 200 -23.35 4.55 30.69
C ALA A 200 -24.57 4.68 29.74
N TYR A 201 -24.34 4.80 28.43
CA TYR A 201 -25.38 4.88 27.40
C TYR A 201 -25.68 3.53 26.75
N LYS A 202 -24.86 2.50 26.98
CA LYS A 202 -25.06 1.18 26.38
C LYS A 202 -26.33 0.53 26.91
N LYS A 203 -27.12 0.00 25.99
CA LYS A 203 -28.30 -0.81 26.27
C LYS A 203 -28.28 -2.01 25.34
N THR A 204 -28.36 -3.20 25.92
CA THR A 204 -28.42 -4.45 25.16
C THR A 204 -29.73 -5.14 25.47
N ASP A 205 -30.57 -5.31 24.45
CA ASP A 205 -31.86 -5.99 24.55
C ASP A 205 -31.78 -7.36 23.91
N LEU A 206 -32.54 -8.33 24.43
CA LEU A 206 -32.78 -9.61 23.78
C LEU A 206 -34.18 -9.58 23.17
N GLU A 207 -34.26 -9.70 21.84
CA GLU A 207 -35.48 -10.07 21.15
C GLU A 207 -35.71 -11.58 21.41
N THR A 208 -36.73 -11.90 22.20
CA THR A 208 -36.90 -13.24 22.79
C THR A 208 -37.55 -14.26 21.86
N GLU A 209 -38.28 -13.82 20.82
CA GLU A 209 -38.94 -14.73 19.87
C GLU A 209 -37.90 -15.48 19.02
N HIS A 210 -36.88 -14.76 18.53
CA HIS A 210 -35.84 -15.31 17.66
C HIS A 210 -34.44 -15.26 18.28
N ASN A 211 -34.31 -14.97 19.58
CA ASN A 211 -33.05 -14.88 20.31
C ASN A 211 -32.01 -13.97 19.63
N ILE A 212 -32.42 -12.78 19.19
CA ILE A 212 -31.54 -11.78 18.58
C ILE A 212 -31.08 -10.80 19.67
N ALA A 213 -29.78 -10.70 19.90
CA ALA A 213 -29.21 -9.66 20.74
C ALA A 213 -29.13 -8.33 19.97
N LEU A 214 -29.60 -7.24 20.57
CA LEU A 214 -29.59 -5.90 20.01
C LEU A 214 -28.65 -5.02 20.83
N PHE A 215 -27.51 -4.64 20.26
CA PHE A 215 -26.53 -3.75 20.89
C PHE A 215 -26.77 -2.31 20.42
N SER A 216 -27.35 -1.49 21.30
CA SER A 216 -27.74 -0.11 20.99
C SER A 216 -27.27 0.88 22.08
N VAL A 217 -27.47 2.16 21.79
CA VAL A 217 -27.35 3.24 22.78
C VAL A 217 -28.74 3.74 23.15
N SER A 218 -28.92 4.14 24.41
CA SER A 218 -30.16 4.78 24.86
C SER A 218 -30.41 6.12 24.18
N SER A 219 -29.35 6.81 23.77
CA SER A 219 -29.31 8.07 23.02
C SER A 219 -27.92 8.22 22.41
N ILE A 220 -27.81 8.82 21.22
CA ILE A 220 -26.51 9.12 20.61
C ILE A 220 -25.83 10.21 21.44
N VAL A 221 -24.63 9.91 21.92
CA VAL A 221 -23.91 10.78 22.85
C VAL A 221 -23.49 12.09 22.17
N THR A 222 -23.93 13.21 22.71
CA THR A 222 -23.60 14.57 22.24
C THR A 222 -23.62 15.55 23.41
N ASP A 223 -22.82 16.62 23.31
CA ASP A 223 -22.83 17.74 24.27
C ASP A 223 -23.91 18.79 23.92
N LYS A 224 -24.53 18.66 22.75
CA LYS A 224 -25.65 19.54 22.37
C LYS A 224 -26.87 19.24 23.26
N ALA A 225 -27.47 20.29 23.80
CA ALA A 225 -28.69 20.21 24.61
C ALA A 225 -29.94 20.00 23.74
N GLU A 226 -29.97 18.92 22.97
CA GLU A 226 -31.07 18.53 22.09
C GLU A 226 -31.28 17.01 22.10
N PRO A 227 -32.50 16.51 21.81
CA PRO A 227 -32.73 15.08 21.62
C PRO A 227 -31.87 14.51 20.49
N ASN A 228 -31.30 13.32 20.67
CA ASN A 228 -30.43 12.68 19.68
C ASN A 228 -30.66 11.16 19.66
N GLU A 229 -31.68 10.72 18.93
CA GLU A 229 -32.17 9.33 18.98
C GLU A 229 -31.19 8.31 18.37
N GLY A 230 -30.96 7.20 19.07
CA GLY A 230 -30.20 6.05 18.59
C GLY A 230 -31.11 5.00 17.96
N LEU A 231 -31.40 5.12 16.66
CA LEU A 231 -32.38 4.28 15.97
C LEU A 231 -31.79 3.07 15.21
N LEU A 232 -30.51 2.78 15.43
CA LEU A 232 -29.80 1.65 14.85
C LEU A 232 -29.24 0.76 15.96
N ALA A 233 -29.12 -0.54 15.68
CA ALA A 233 -28.45 -1.50 16.55
C ALA A 233 -27.46 -2.36 15.77
N ASN A 234 -26.34 -2.68 16.40
CA ASN A 234 -25.59 -3.87 15.99
C ASN A 234 -26.34 -5.08 16.52
N ILE A 235 -26.26 -6.23 15.84
CA ILE A 235 -27.02 -7.42 16.24
C ILE A 235 -26.15 -8.66 16.39
N GLY A 236 -26.68 -9.67 17.08
CA GLY A 236 -26.09 -11.00 17.17
C GLY A 236 -27.13 -12.11 17.22
N TRP A 237 -26.89 -13.23 16.54
CA TRP A 237 -27.72 -14.45 16.63
C TRP A 237 -26.87 -15.73 16.49
N PHE A 238 -27.45 -16.89 16.83
CA PHE A 238 -26.82 -18.21 16.68
C PHE A 238 -27.62 -19.11 15.74
N SER A 239 -26.94 -19.94 14.95
CA SER A 239 -27.58 -20.95 14.08
C SER A 239 -28.35 -21.99 14.88
N ASP A 240 -27.75 -22.41 16.00
CA ASP A 240 -28.34 -23.38 16.92
C ASP A 240 -29.38 -22.74 17.84
N GLU A 241 -30.38 -23.54 18.20
CA GLU A 241 -31.24 -23.22 19.33
C GLU A 241 -30.51 -23.47 20.66
N GLY A 242 -30.74 -22.60 21.63
CA GLY A 242 -30.20 -22.74 22.97
C GLY A 242 -30.53 -21.54 23.84
N LYS A 243 -30.06 -21.56 25.08
CA LYS A 243 -30.24 -20.44 26.01
C LYS A 243 -29.17 -19.41 25.76
N VAL A 244 -29.57 -18.17 25.50
CA VAL A 244 -28.65 -17.06 25.28
C VAL A 244 -28.56 -16.14 26.49
N TYR A 245 -27.39 -15.52 26.66
CA TYR A 245 -27.08 -14.67 27.81
C TYR A 245 -26.36 -13.40 27.37
N LEU A 246 -26.82 -12.25 27.87
CA LEU A 246 -26.29 -10.93 27.53
C LEU A 246 -25.24 -10.40 28.53
N SER A 247 -25.26 -10.94 29.74
CA SER A 247 -24.46 -10.39 30.85
C SER A 247 -22.97 -10.75 30.70
N PRO A 248 -22.05 -9.78 30.90
CA PRO A 248 -20.62 -10.04 30.91
C PRO A 248 -20.18 -10.95 32.08
N ASP A 249 -20.98 -11.10 33.12
CA ASP A 249 -20.70 -11.97 34.28
C ASP A 249 -21.00 -13.45 34.02
N THR A 250 -21.67 -13.78 32.91
CA THR A 250 -22.08 -15.15 32.55
C THR A 250 -20.94 -16.17 32.65
N PRO A 251 -19.72 -15.91 32.13
CA PRO A 251 -18.61 -16.84 32.24
C PRO A 251 -18.15 -17.08 33.68
N THR A 252 -18.13 -16.04 34.52
CA THR A 252 -17.80 -16.18 35.94
C THR A 252 -18.85 -17.02 36.67
N ALA A 253 -20.13 -16.82 36.38
CA ALA A 253 -21.20 -17.66 36.93
C ALA A 253 -21.06 -19.12 36.48
N PHE A 254 -20.79 -19.35 35.19
CA PHE A 254 -20.57 -20.67 34.62
C PHE A 254 -19.41 -21.41 35.30
N ARG A 255 -18.23 -20.79 35.40
CA ARG A 255 -17.03 -21.36 36.07
C ARG A 255 -17.31 -21.79 37.50
N SER A 256 -18.04 -20.96 38.24
CA SER A 256 -18.33 -21.18 39.66
C SER A 256 -19.53 -22.11 39.90
N GLY A 257 -20.20 -22.59 38.84
CA GLY A 257 -21.42 -23.39 38.97
C GLY A 257 -22.61 -22.62 39.55
N ARG A 258 -22.56 -21.28 39.53
CA ARG A 258 -23.68 -20.42 39.94
C ARG A 258 -24.74 -20.36 38.83
N PRO A 259 -26.00 -20.02 39.17
CA PRO A 259 -27.02 -19.75 38.16
C PRO A 259 -26.57 -18.69 37.15
N LEU A 260 -26.78 -18.95 35.87
CA LEU A 260 -26.43 -18.02 34.80
C LEU A 260 -27.41 -16.83 34.77
N PRO A 261 -26.92 -15.58 34.62
CA PRO A 261 -27.74 -14.37 34.66
C PRO A 261 -28.62 -14.21 33.40
N ALA A 262 -29.89 -14.62 33.48
CA ALA A 262 -30.84 -14.64 32.36
C ALA A 262 -31.49 -13.26 32.08
N ASP A 263 -30.71 -12.18 32.12
CA ASP A 263 -31.19 -10.83 31.85
C ASP A 263 -31.60 -10.68 30.37
N THR A 264 -32.81 -10.19 30.11
CA THR A 264 -33.26 -9.83 28.75
C THR A 264 -32.88 -8.41 28.37
N VAL A 265 -32.44 -7.59 29.33
CA VAL A 265 -31.93 -6.24 29.09
C VAL A 265 -30.75 -5.94 30.02
N VAL A 266 -29.61 -5.56 29.46
CA VAL A 266 -28.41 -5.11 30.18
C VAL A 266 -28.19 -3.62 29.90
N LYS A 267 -27.89 -2.83 30.93
CA LYS A 267 -27.73 -1.37 30.85
C LYS A 267 -26.44 -0.92 31.52
N GLY A 268 -25.74 0.04 30.94
CA GLY A 268 -24.57 0.64 31.61
C GLY A 268 -23.33 -0.25 31.65
N GLN A 269 -23.32 -1.38 30.93
CA GLN A 269 -22.27 -2.39 30.97
C GLN A 269 -21.74 -2.70 29.57
N ARG A 270 -20.54 -3.28 29.51
CA ARG A 270 -19.97 -3.78 28.26
C ARG A 270 -20.72 -5.03 27.82
N PRO A 271 -21.37 -5.02 26.64
CA PRO A 271 -22.22 -6.12 26.21
C PRO A 271 -21.45 -7.42 25.97
N ALA A 272 -22.11 -8.54 26.23
CA ALA A 272 -21.68 -9.85 25.80
C ALA A 272 -22.85 -10.59 25.14
N PHE A 273 -22.55 -11.68 24.44
CA PHE A 273 -23.56 -12.55 23.86
C PHE A 273 -23.06 -13.99 23.81
N PHE A 274 -23.63 -14.80 24.68
CA PHE A 274 -23.24 -16.20 24.88
C PHE A 274 -24.39 -17.16 24.60
N LEU A 275 -24.06 -18.30 24.02
CA LEU A 275 -24.88 -19.50 23.92
C LEU A 275 -24.47 -20.48 25.03
N PHE A 276 -25.46 -20.98 25.76
CA PHE A 276 -25.31 -22.15 26.63
C PHE A 276 -26.02 -23.34 25.99
N LYS A 277 -25.30 -24.45 25.85
CA LYS A 277 -25.86 -25.74 25.40
C LYS A 277 -25.28 -26.91 26.17
N GLU A 278 -26.10 -27.93 26.37
CA GLU A 278 -25.67 -29.24 26.83
C GLU A 278 -25.53 -30.14 25.61
N ALA A 279 -24.43 -30.87 25.50
CA ALA A 279 -24.17 -31.76 24.38
C ALA A 279 -23.64 -33.11 24.88
N ARG A 280 -24.06 -34.19 24.23
CA ARG A 280 -23.47 -35.52 24.38
C ARG A 280 -22.84 -35.92 23.07
N LEU A 281 -21.51 -36.00 23.03
CA LEU A 281 -20.76 -36.42 21.85
C LEU A 281 -20.50 -37.92 21.94
N ASP A 282 -21.20 -38.70 21.12
CA ASP A 282 -21.09 -40.16 21.14
C ASP A 282 -19.75 -40.68 20.62
N GLN A 283 -19.53 -41.98 20.76
CA GLN A 283 -18.37 -42.66 20.18
C GLN A 283 -18.58 -42.83 18.67
N SER A 284 -17.85 -42.08 17.85
CA SER A 284 -17.84 -42.26 16.39
C SER A 284 -16.42 -42.51 15.87
N PRO A 285 -16.21 -43.44 14.91
CA PRO A 285 -14.94 -43.62 14.21
C PRO A 285 -14.49 -42.37 13.43
N SER A 286 -15.43 -41.54 12.97
CA SER A 286 -15.16 -40.25 12.32
C SER A 286 -15.03 -39.08 13.32
N GLY A 287 -15.30 -39.34 14.61
CA GLY A 287 -15.51 -38.34 15.66
C GLY A 287 -16.95 -37.84 15.68
N ALA A 288 -17.57 -37.78 16.86
CA ALA A 288 -18.82 -37.03 17.05
C ALA A 288 -18.47 -35.55 17.28
N GLU A 289 -19.29 -34.66 16.74
CA GLU A 289 -19.04 -33.22 16.79
C GLU A 289 -20.28 -32.43 17.22
N ALA A 290 -20.03 -31.31 17.89
CA ALA A 290 -21.00 -30.22 18.02
C ALA A 290 -20.51 -29.06 17.17
N ASP A 291 -21.41 -28.46 16.40
CA ASP A 291 -21.13 -27.46 15.36
C ASP A 291 -22.18 -26.35 15.43
N TRP A 292 -21.78 -25.09 15.34
CA TRP A 292 -22.70 -23.94 15.28
C TRP A 292 -22.02 -22.67 14.75
N TYR A 293 -22.84 -21.72 14.30
CA TYR A 293 -22.45 -20.37 13.92
C TYR A 293 -22.93 -19.33 14.93
N GLN A 294 -22.11 -18.31 15.14
CA GLN A 294 -22.46 -17.05 15.77
C GLN A 294 -22.29 -15.94 14.74
N VAL A 295 -23.33 -15.14 14.52
CA VAL A 295 -23.39 -14.18 13.42
C VAL A 295 -23.67 -12.78 13.96
N PHE A 296 -22.96 -11.78 13.44
CA PHE A 296 -23.08 -10.38 13.84
C PHE A 296 -23.25 -9.48 12.62
N ASP A 297 -24.11 -8.47 12.72
CA ASP A 297 -24.23 -7.42 11.69
C ASP A 297 -24.29 -6.03 12.33
N THR A 298 -24.03 -5.00 11.54
CA THR A 298 -23.84 -3.63 12.04
C THR A 298 -24.89 -2.67 11.54
N SER A 299 -25.34 -1.75 12.41
CA SER A 299 -26.17 -0.60 12.04
C SER A 299 -27.50 -0.96 11.37
N LEU A 300 -28.22 -1.94 11.90
CA LEU A 300 -29.55 -2.31 11.42
C LEU A 300 -30.64 -1.45 12.06
N ASP A 301 -31.63 -1.07 11.26
CA ASP A 301 -32.89 -0.51 11.75
C ASP A 301 -33.89 -1.61 12.18
N VAL A 302 -35.00 -1.19 12.79
CA VAL A 302 -36.04 -2.11 13.27
C VAL A 302 -36.69 -2.94 12.16
N SER A 303 -36.80 -2.41 10.94
CA SER A 303 -37.40 -3.11 9.80
C SER A 303 -36.50 -4.27 9.35
N GLN A 304 -35.19 -4.02 9.31
CA GLN A 304 -34.18 -5.03 9.00
C GLN A 304 -34.13 -6.11 10.08
N ILE A 305 -34.22 -5.73 11.37
CA ILE A 305 -34.25 -6.68 12.50
C ILE A 305 -35.48 -7.59 12.43
N VAL A 306 -36.67 -7.03 12.17
CA VAL A 306 -37.91 -7.82 12.02
C VAL A 306 -37.81 -8.76 10.80
N SER A 307 -37.21 -8.29 9.70
CA SER A 307 -36.97 -9.11 8.51
C SER A 307 -36.00 -10.27 8.80
N LEU A 308 -34.97 -10.04 9.61
CA LEU A 308 -34.08 -11.10 10.09
C LEU A 308 -34.83 -12.11 10.97
N GLY A 309 -35.68 -11.66 11.88
CA GLY A 309 -36.55 -12.54 12.67
C GLY A 309 -37.38 -13.48 11.79
N LYS A 310 -38.02 -12.94 10.74
CA LYS A 310 -38.77 -13.74 9.75
C LYS A 310 -37.93 -14.78 9.01
N ILE A 311 -36.64 -14.51 8.78
CA ILE A 311 -35.71 -15.51 8.22
C ILE A 311 -35.41 -16.60 9.26
N LEU A 312 -35.25 -16.20 10.53
CA LEU A 312 -34.96 -17.10 11.65
C LEU A 312 -36.15 -17.93 12.15
N ASP A 313 -37.38 -17.66 11.68
CA ASP A 313 -38.55 -18.54 11.84
C ASP A 313 -38.21 -20.00 11.41
N ASN A 314 -37.27 -20.15 10.47
CA ASN A 314 -36.66 -21.44 10.12
C ASN A 314 -35.13 -21.35 10.16
N ARG A 315 -34.54 -21.56 11.34
CA ARG A 315 -33.08 -21.50 11.57
C ARG A 315 -32.27 -22.43 10.67
N ALA A 316 -32.77 -23.62 10.36
CA ALA A 316 -32.07 -24.54 9.47
C ALA A 316 -31.95 -23.96 8.05
N ALA A 317 -33.05 -23.37 7.53
CA ALA A 317 -33.01 -22.69 6.25
C ALA A 317 -32.16 -21.41 6.29
N ALA A 318 -32.20 -20.65 7.39
CA ALA A 318 -31.35 -19.47 7.58
C ALA A 318 -29.85 -19.83 7.61
N THR A 319 -29.50 -20.92 8.28
CA THR A 319 -28.12 -21.43 8.38
C THR A 319 -27.62 -21.88 7.01
N LYS A 320 -28.45 -22.61 6.25
CA LYS A 320 -28.12 -22.96 4.87
C LYS A 320 -27.92 -21.73 3.99
N ALA A 321 -28.80 -20.73 4.11
CA ALA A 321 -28.66 -19.48 3.35
C ALA A 321 -27.40 -18.68 3.75
N LEU A 322 -26.99 -18.75 5.02
CA LEU A 322 -25.74 -18.18 5.51
C LEU A 322 -24.53 -18.87 4.88
N GLU A 323 -24.49 -20.20 4.89
CA GLU A 323 -23.41 -21.00 4.27
C GLU A 323 -23.31 -20.72 2.76
N GLU A 324 -24.45 -20.67 2.07
CA GLU A 324 -24.54 -20.31 0.65
C GLU A 324 -24.01 -18.89 0.38
N ASP A 325 -24.32 -17.90 1.24
CA ASP A 325 -23.84 -16.53 1.10
C ASP A 325 -22.34 -16.39 1.40
N VAL A 326 -21.82 -17.10 2.41
CA VAL A 326 -20.37 -17.19 2.68
C VAL A 326 -19.64 -17.79 1.47
N ALA A 327 -20.15 -18.88 0.91
CA ALA A 327 -19.57 -19.49 -0.30
C ALA A 327 -19.62 -18.54 -1.50
N ALA A 328 -20.74 -17.82 -1.70
CA ALA A 328 -20.88 -16.82 -2.75
C ALA A 328 -19.88 -15.67 -2.59
N GLY A 329 -19.59 -15.25 -1.36
CA GLY A 329 -18.56 -14.26 -1.04
C GLY A 329 -17.14 -14.73 -1.39
N VAL A 330 -16.80 -15.98 -1.07
CA VAL A 330 -15.52 -16.59 -1.48
C VAL A 330 -15.40 -16.60 -3.00
N SER A 331 -16.43 -17.10 -3.70
CA SER A 331 -16.42 -17.11 -5.17
C SER A 331 -16.37 -15.70 -5.77
N ALA A 332 -16.92 -14.68 -5.10
CA ALA A 332 -16.81 -13.29 -5.56
C ALA A 332 -15.38 -12.76 -5.42
N LEU A 333 -14.69 -13.11 -4.34
CA LEU A 333 -13.29 -12.77 -4.13
C LEU A 333 -12.39 -13.43 -5.18
N GLU A 334 -12.58 -14.73 -5.42
CA GLU A 334 -11.88 -15.49 -6.45
C GLU A 334 -12.14 -14.89 -7.85
N ARG A 335 -13.36 -14.41 -8.14
CA ARG A 335 -13.65 -13.67 -9.37
C ARG A 335 -12.85 -12.37 -9.47
N TYR A 336 -12.73 -11.58 -8.41
CA TYR A 336 -11.92 -10.34 -8.44
C TYR A 336 -10.44 -10.65 -8.69
N ILE A 337 -9.92 -11.71 -8.06
CA ILE A 337 -8.55 -12.20 -8.27
C ILE A 337 -8.38 -12.65 -9.73
N ALA A 338 -9.30 -13.46 -10.27
CA ALA A 338 -9.27 -13.94 -11.65
C ALA A 338 -9.35 -12.81 -12.67
N LEU A 339 -10.19 -11.79 -12.43
CA LEU A 339 -10.35 -10.64 -13.33
C LEU A 339 -9.05 -9.86 -13.53
N ALA A 340 -8.16 -9.88 -12.52
CA ALA A 340 -6.85 -9.25 -12.54
C ALA A 340 -5.70 -10.28 -12.59
N ASP A 341 -5.96 -11.45 -13.19
CA ASP A 341 -4.95 -12.47 -13.52
C ASP A 341 -4.23 -13.06 -12.28
N GLY A 342 -4.93 -13.26 -11.17
CA GLY A 342 -4.35 -13.84 -9.96
C GLY A 342 -4.30 -15.36 -9.91
N LEU A 343 -4.98 -16.08 -10.80
CA LEU A 343 -5.06 -17.54 -10.74
C LEU A 343 -3.90 -18.22 -11.49
N GLN A 344 -3.18 -19.09 -10.78
CA GLN A 344 -2.08 -19.90 -11.33
C GLN A 344 -2.15 -21.33 -10.80
N GLU A 345 -1.78 -22.29 -11.64
CA GLU A 345 -1.64 -23.71 -11.28
C GLU A 345 -0.23 -24.17 -11.63
N THR A 346 0.65 -24.21 -10.61
CA THR A 346 2.03 -24.70 -10.72
C THR A 346 2.28 -25.80 -9.69
N ALA A 347 3.48 -26.40 -9.71
CA ALA A 347 3.92 -27.29 -8.64
C ALA A 347 4.32 -26.57 -7.33
N ASP A 348 4.49 -25.24 -7.35
CA ASP A 348 4.85 -24.41 -6.19
C ASP A 348 3.60 -23.69 -5.65
N MET A 349 2.90 -24.34 -4.71
CA MET A 349 1.64 -23.84 -4.17
C MET A 349 1.81 -22.57 -3.32
N GLU A 350 2.93 -22.44 -2.59
CA GLU A 350 3.23 -21.24 -1.81
C GLU A 350 3.33 -20.00 -2.71
N MET A 351 4.00 -20.13 -3.85
CA MET A 351 4.11 -19.05 -4.82
C MET A 351 2.76 -18.73 -5.50
N CYS A 352 1.95 -19.73 -5.85
CA CYS A 352 0.61 -19.48 -6.40
C CYS A 352 -0.27 -18.68 -5.43
N VAL A 353 -0.35 -19.11 -4.16
CA VAL A 353 -1.14 -18.42 -3.13
C VAL A 353 -0.56 -17.04 -2.80
N HIS A 354 0.77 -16.88 -2.87
CA HIS A 354 1.39 -15.57 -2.71
C HIS A 354 1.06 -14.61 -3.87
N HIS A 355 1.04 -15.10 -5.12
CA HIS A 355 0.60 -14.32 -6.28
C HIS A 355 -0.89 -13.94 -6.17
N GLU A 356 -1.75 -14.85 -5.74
CA GLU A 356 -3.17 -14.56 -5.46
C GLU A 356 -3.31 -13.45 -4.42
N ALA A 357 -2.57 -13.53 -3.31
CA ALA A 357 -2.55 -12.50 -2.28
C ALA A 357 -2.04 -11.15 -2.83
N ASN A 358 -0.98 -11.17 -3.63
CA ASN A 358 -0.42 -9.97 -4.25
C ASN A 358 -1.44 -9.29 -5.16
N VAL A 359 -2.09 -10.04 -6.06
CA VAL A 359 -3.15 -9.53 -6.94
C VAL A 359 -4.32 -9.00 -6.14
N LEU A 360 -4.77 -9.74 -5.12
CA LEU A 360 -5.86 -9.33 -4.26
C LEU A 360 -5.58 -7.98 -3.59
N PHE A 361 -4.43 -7.83 -2.94
CA PHE A 361 -4.07 -6.59 -2.26
C PHE A 361 -3.78 -5.44 -3.24
N ASN A 362 -3.35 -5.74 -4.47
CA ASN A 362 -3.24 -4.75 -5.54
C ASN A 362 -4.62 -4.19 -5.92
N VAL A 363 -5.62 -5.04 -6.14
CA VAL A 363 -6.97 -4.60 -6.53
C VAL A 363 -7.80 -4.06 -5.35
N MET A 364 -7.56 -4.51 -4.12
CA MET A 364 -8.15 -3.88 -2.93
C MET A 364 -7.66 -2.43 -2.76
N ARG A 365 -6.43 -2.11 -3.17
CA ARG A 365 -5.86 -0.77 -3.02
C ARG A 365 -6.08 0.12 -4.24
N GLY A 366 -6.01 -0.43 -5.45
CA GLY A 366 -6.12 0.29 -6.72
C GLY A 366 -7.46 0.13 -7.45
N GLY A 367 -8.28 -0.86 -7.07
CA GLY A 367 -9.52 -1.24 -7.72
C GLY A 367 -9.36 -2.30 -8.82
N VAL A 368 -10.49 -2.86 -9.25
CA VAL A 368 -10.61 -3.74 -10.42
C VAL A 368 -11.77 -3.29 -11.30
N PHE A 369 -11.68 -3.49 -12.61
CA PHE A 369 -12.74 -3.12 -13.54
C PHE A 369 -13.97 -3.99 -13.32
N ALA A 370 -15.11 -3.31 -13.22
CA ALA A 370 -16.34 -3.89 -12.71
C ALA A 370 -16.87 -5.05 -13.56
N ASP A 371 -16.93 -4.85 -14.88
CA ASP A 371 -17.62 -5.72 -15.83
C ASP A 371 -16.76 -6.00 -17.07
N ASN A 372 -15.45 -6.18 -16.83
CA ASN A 372 -14.43 -6.44 -17.85
C ASN A 372 -14.35 -5.33 -18.92
N THR A 373 -14.93 -5.56 -20.10
CA THR A 373 -14.96 -4.62 -21.24
C THR A 373 -16.26 -3.83 -21.34
N ARG A 374 -17.29 -4.21 -20.56
CA ARG A 374 -18.62 -3.59 -20.62
C ARG A 374 -18.73 -2.39 -19.68
N ILE A 375 -19.43 -1.37 -20.15
CA ILE A 375 -19.67 -0.12 -19.44
C ILE A 375 -21.18 0.10 -19.29
N SER A 376 -21.62 0.38 -18.07
CA SER A 376 -22.96 0.91 -17.81
C SER A 376 -23.07 2.34 -18.34
N ILE A 377 -23.97 2.57 -19.29
CA ILE A 377 -24.17 3.89 -19.90
C ILE A 377 -24.69 4.89 -18.87
N SER A 378 -25.53 4.45 -17.93
CA SER A 378 -26.06 5.33 -16.87
C SER A 378 -24.96 5.77 -15.89
N ASP A 379 -24.03 4.88 -15.52
CA ASP A 379 -22.90 5.22 -14.65
C ASP A 379 -21.89 6.12 -15.38
N PHE A 380 -21.61 5.83 -16.66
CA PHE A 380 -20.76 6.69 -17.50
C PHE A 380 -21.31 8.11 -17.56
N VAL A 381 -22.57 8.29 -17.96
CA VAL A 381 -23.22 9.60 -18.02
C VAL A 381 -23.29 10.28 -16.65
N ALA A 382 -23.58 9.54 -15.57
CA ALA A 382 -23.59 10.08 -14.22
C ALA A 382 -22.22 10.63 -13.80
N SER A 383 -21.13 9.91 -14.12
CA SER A 383 -19.77 10.38 -13.87
C SER A 383 -19.45 11.66 -14.64
N ILE A 384 -19.87 11.74 -15.91
CA ILE A 384 -19.64 12.93 -16.71
C ILE A 384 -20.41 14.12 -16.15
N ARG A 385 -21.65 13.91 -15.68
CA ARG A 385 -22.47 14.97 -15.08
C ARG A 385 -21.90 15.49 -13.75
N GLU A 386 -21.29 14.63 -12.95
CA GLU A 386 -20.56 15.02 -11.74
C GLU A 386 -19.32 15.86 -12.08
N ARG A 387 -18.60 15.47 -13.15
CA ARG A 387 -17.39 16.14 -13.61
C ARG A 387 -17.68 17.50 -14.25
N ASN A 388 -18.57 17.53 -15.23
CA ASN A 388 -18.83 18.69 -16.07
C ASN A 388 -20.29 18.73 -16.51
N THR A 389 -21.06 19.61 -15.89
CA THR A 389 -22.50 19.72 -16.16
C THR A 389 -22.81 20.20 -17.58
N ALA A 390 -21.91 20.97 -18.21
CA ALA A 390 -22.12 21.52 -19.55
C ALA A 390 -21.92 20.48 -20.66
N GLU A 391 -20.94 19.59 -20.52
CA GLU A 391 -20.65 18.54 -21.52
C GLU A 391 -21.57 17.32 -21.40
N ALA A 392 -22.19 17.11 -20.23
CA ALA A 392 -22.97 15.92 -19.93
C ALA A 392 -24.12 15.68 -20.93
N ALA A 393 -24.89 16.71 -21.28
CA ALA A 393 -26.03 16.57 -22.19
C ALA A 393 -25.63 16.17 -23.62
N GLY A 394 -24.52 16.73 -24.12
CA GLY A 394 -24.00 16.41 -25.45
C GLY A 394 -23.48 14.97 -25.53
N LEU A 395 -22.79 14.53 -24.47
CA LEU A 395 -22.24 13.18 -24.40
C LEU A 395 -23.33 12.13 -24.13
N GLU A 396 -24.34 12.43 -23.31
CA GLU A 396 -25.54 11.60 -23.13
C GLU A 396 -26.28 11.39 -24.46
N GLN A 397 -26.44 12.45 -25.25
CA GLN A 397 -27.06 12.35 -26.58
C GLN A 397 -26.22 11.51 -27.56
N LEU A 398 -24.89 11.49 -27.42
CA LEU A 398 -24.00 10.69 -28.26
C LEU A 398 -24.13 9.18 -27.98
N VAL A 399 -24.35 8.80 -26.72
CA VAL A 399 -24.40 7.39 -26.29
C VAL A 399 -25.82 6.83 -26.13
N CYS A 400 -26.87 7.64 -26.27
CA CYS A 400 -28.25 7.22 -26.02
C CYS A 400 -28.74 6.04 -26.88
N GLY A 401 -28.13 5.82 -28.05
CA GLY A 401 -28.46 4.73 -28.96
C GLY A 401 -27.80 3.38 -28.65
N LEU A 402 -26.88 3.31 -27.67
CA LEU A 402 -26.11 2.10 -27.36
C LEU A 402 -26.86 1.08 -26.50
N GLY A 403 -27.97 1.47 -25.85
CA GLY A 403 -28.67 0.66 -24.86
C GLY A 403 -28.16 0.90 -23.43
N PRO A 404 -28.52 0.04 -22.45
CA PRO A 404 -28.13 0.22 -21.06
C PRO A 404 -26.65 -0.06 -20.77
N GLU A 405 -26.02 -0.93 -21.58
CA GLU A 405 -24.61 -1.29 -21.50
C GLU A 405 -24.00 -1.26 -22.91
N ALA A 406 -22.71 -0.95 -23.01
CA ALA A 406 -21.95 -0.99 -24.26
C ALA A 406 -20.52 -1.46 -24.03
N GLU A 407 -19.86 -1.96 -25.08
CA GLU A 407 -18.44 -2.28 -25.02
C GLU A 407 -17.60 -0.99 -24.97
N TYR A 408 -16.53 -0.98 -24.19
CA TYR A 408 -15.58 0.14 -24.09
C TYR A 408 -15.17 0.66 -25.47
N ALA A 409 -14.80 -0.25 -26.38
CA ALA A 409 -14.35 0.09 -27.72
C ALA A 409 -15.42 0.82 -28.56
N GLN A 410 -16.71 0.52 -28.35
CA GLN A 410 -17.80 1.19 -29.06
C GLN A 410 -17.96 2.64 -28.58
N ILE A 411 -17.85 2.88 -27.27
CA ILE A 411 -17.88 4.23 -26.70
C ILE A 411 -16.66 5.02 -27.18
N GLU A 412 -15.47 4.39 -27.15
CA GLU A 412 -14.24 4.98 -27.64
C GLU A 412 -14.37 5.42 -29.10
N GLU A 413 -14.83 4.54 -29.98
CA GLU A 413 -15.00 4.83 -31.40
C GLU A 413 -15.94 6.01 -31.62
N LEU A 414 -17.10 6.02 -30.94
CA LEU A 414 -18.08 7.10 -31.04
C LEU A 414 -17.52 8.45 -30.56
N VAL A 415 -16.87 8.47 -29.41
CA VAL A 415 -16.30 9.70 -28.84
C VAL A 415 -15.16 10.24 -29.71
N ARG A 416 -14.27 9.36 -30.19
CA ARG A 416 -13.18 9.76 -31.09
C ARG A 416 -13.70 10.23 -32.45
N LYS A 417 -14.75 9.60 -33.00
CA LYS A 417 -15.40 10.01 -34.27
C LYS A 417 -16.13 11.35 -34.15
N ASN A 418 -16.72 11.65 -32.99
CA ASN A 418 -17.34 12.95 -32.73
C ASN A 418 -16.30 14.09 -32.69
N GLY A 419 -15.06 13.79 -32.30
CA GLY A 419 -13.93 14.70 -32.43
C GLY A 419 -13.91 15.88 -31.46
N ASN A 420 -14.84 15.94 -30.48
CA ASN A 420 -14.83 16.97 -29.43
C ASN A 420 -13.75 16.66 -28.37
N PRO A 421 -12.72 17.51 -28.20
CA PRO A 421 -11.62 17.25 -27.26
C PRO A 421 -12.05 17.16 -25.79
N GLN A 422 -13.08 17.89 -25.36
CA GLN A 422 -13.59 17.80 -23.98
C GLN A 422 -14.23 16.45 -23.71
N GLN A 423 -15.01 15.95 -24.66
CA GLN A 423 -15.67 14.66 -24.54
C GLN A 423 -14.66 13.50 -24.61
N ILE A 424 -13.63 13.62 -25.46
CA ILE A 424 -12.49 12.69 -25.48
C ILE A 424 -11.78 12.66 -24.13
N ARG A 425 -11.45 13.82 -23.55
CA ARG A 425 -10.85 13.92 -22.21
C ARG A 425 -11.70 13.21 -21.16
N LEU A 426 -12.99 13.50 -21.13
CA LEU A 426 -13.93 12.95 -20.14
C LEU A 426 -14.09 11.43 -20.28
N PHE A 427 -14.09 10.91 -21.51
CA PHE A 427 -14.02 9.47 -21.77
C PHE A 427 -12.71 8.86 -21.26
N LEU A 428 -11.56 9.46 -21.60
CA LEU A 428 -10.25 8.97 -21.16
C LEU A 428 -10.10 9.01 -19.62
N GLU A 429 -10.75 9.93 -18.93
CA GLU A 429 -10.71 9.96 -17.45
C GLU A 429 -11.69 9.02 -16.76
N TYR A 430 -12.61 8.40 -17.51
CA TYR A 430 -13.56 7.44 -16.97
C TYR A 430 -12.90 6.08 -16.72
N LEU A 431 -13.04 5.58 -15.49
CA LEU A 431 -12.52 4.30 -15.04
C LEU A 431 -13.61 3.61 -14.21
N PRO A 432 -14.32 2.59 -14.75
CA PRO A 432 -15.40 1.87 -14.06
C PRO A 432 -14.84 0.87 -13.03
N LEU A 433 -14.05 1.37 -12.08
CA LEU A 433 -13.42 0.57 -11.03
C LEU A 433 -14.35 0.38 -9.83
N THR A 434 -14.22 -0.77 -9.19
CA THR A 434 -14.83 -1.08 -7.89
C THR A 434 -13.80 -1.73 -6.97
N PHE A 435 -14.21 -2.16 -5.78
CA PHE A 435 -13.41 -2.91 -4.80
C PHE A 435 -12.24 -2.16 -4.12
N SER A 436 -11.85 -1.00 -4.66
CA SER A 436 -10.78 -0.19 -4.06
C SER A 436 -11.16 0.42 -2.71
N ARG A 437 -10.17 0.54 -1.82
CA ARG A 437 -10.26 1.21 -0.52
C ARG A 437 -8.90 1.76 -0.11
N ARG A 438 -8.91 2.79 0.75
CA ARG A 438 -7.68 3.23 1.43
C ARG A 438 -7.18 2.15 2.39
N HIS A 439 -5.87 1.99 2.47
CA HIS A 439 -5.19 0.95 3.24
C HIS A 439 -5.00 1.31 4.73
N GLY A 440 -6.06 1.81 5.35
CA GLY A 440 -6.11 2.06 6.79
C GLY A 440 -6.46 0.79 7.57
N ASP A 441 -5.78 0.57 8.68
CA ASP A 441 -6.00 -0.57 9.59
C ASP A 441 -5.36 -0.28 10.98
N PRO A 442 -5.58 -1.10 12.02
CA PRO A 442 -5.02 -0.89 13.36
C PRO A 442 -3.49 -0.75 13.44
N SER A 443 -2.75 -1.31 12.47
CA SER A 443 -1.29 -1.18 12.35
C SER A 443 -0.84 0.01 11.48
N ARG A 444 -1.82 0.69 10.84
CA ARG A 444 -1.67 1.94 10.07
C ARG A 444 -2.72 2.97 10.53
N PRO A 445 -2.79 3.30 11.84
CA PRO A 445 -3.93 4.02 12.43
C PRO A 445 -4.07 5.48 11.96
N TRP A 446 -3.03 6.06 11.35
CA TRP A 446 -3.07 7.39 10.74
C TRP A 446 -3.85 7.43 9.42
N ASN A 447 -4.10 6.28 8.79
CA ASN A 447 -4.91 6.17 7.58
C ASN A 447 -6.35 5.79 7.95
N ARG A 448 -7.31 6.70 7.73
CA ARG A 448 -8.74 6.33 7.76
C ARG A 448 -9.12 5.58 6.48
N PHE A 449 -9.79 4.45 6.64
CA PHE A 449 -10.34 3.65 5.55
C PHE A 449 -11.86 3.74 5.49
N SER A 450 -12.41 3.53 4.30
CA SER A 450 -13.84 3.31 4.06
C SER A 450 -14.00 2.36 2.87
N ILE A 451 -14.85 1.34 3.01
CA ILE A 451 -15.14 0.32 1.98
C ILE A 451 -16.52 0.62 1.39
N GLU A 452 -16.54 1.39 0.31
CA GLU A 452 -17.79 1.88 -0.29
C GLU A 452 -18.14 1.12 -1.57
N LEU A 453 -18.62 -0.11 -1.41
CA LEU A 453 -19.00 -0.97 -2.55
C LEU A 453 -20.47 -0.83 -2.94
N LYS A 454 -21.30 -0.25 -2.07
CA LYS A 454 -22.73 -0.07 -2.28
C LYS A 454 -23.15 1.38 -2.06
N ASP A 455 -24.18 1.82 -2.78
CA ASP A 455 -24.85 3.09 -2.53
C ASP A 455 -25.85 2.96 -1.35
N LYS A 456 -26.52 4.07 -1.01
CA LYS A 456 -27.52 4.12 0.06
C LYS A 456 -28.75 3.22 -0.15
N ASN A 457 -28.97 2.73 -1.36
CA ASN A 457 -30.07 1.83 -1.72
C ASN A 457 -29.59 0.37 -1.82
N GLY A 458 -28.31 0.09 -1.55
CA GLY A 458 -27.71 -1.24 -1.64
C GLY A 458 -27.23 -1.63 -3.04
N ASN A 459 -27.30 -0.73 -4.04
CA ASN A 459 -26.81 -1.02 -5.39
C ASN A 459 -25.29 -0.93 -5.45
N ARG A 460 -24.65 -1.70 -6.35
CA ARG A 460 -23.20 -1.63 -6.60
C ARG A 460 -22.76 -0.20 -6.91
N LYS A 461 -21.72 0.28 -6.21
CA LYS A 461 -21.08 1.57 -6.44
C LYS A 461 -19.76 1.36 -7.19
N LEU A 462 -19.60 2.03 -8.33
CA LEU A 462 -18.30 2.15 -8.99
C LEU A 462 -17.59 3.34 -8.35
N ASN A 463 -16.46 3.12 -7.69
CA ASN A 463 -15.75 4.17 -7.02
C ASN A 463 -14.28 3.80 -6.83
N TYR A 464 -13.44 4.83 -6.83
CA TYR A 464 -12.07 4.70 -6.42
C TYR A 464 -11.54 5.97 -5.77
N GLN A 465 -10.63 5.76 -4.82
CA GLN A 465 -9.82 6.81 -4.23
C GLN A 465 -8.48 6.25 -3.79
N GLY A 466 -7.43 7.04 -3.97
CA GLY A 466 -6.10 6.64 -3.53
C GLY A 466 -5.14 7.83 -3.52
N ASN A 467 -4.17 7.75 -2.62
CA ASN A 467 -3.03 8.65 -2.69
C ASN A 467 -2.32 8.44 -4.03
N TRP A 468 -1.77 9.51 -4.59
CA TRP A 468 -1.20 9.54 -5.93
C TRP A 468 -0.27 8.35 -6.23
N ARG A 469 0.78 8.20 -5.42
CA ARG A 469 1.78 7.15 -5.60
C ARG A 469 1.16 5.76 -5.55
N ASP A 470 0.34 5.52 -4.53
CA ASP A 470 -0.20 4.19 -4.25
C ASP A 470 -1.05 3.70 -5.42
N ILE A 471 -1.97 4.55 -5.91
CA ILE A 471 -2.94 4.16 -6.93
C ILE A 471 -2.30 3.99 -8.30
N PHE A 472 -1.40 4.88 -8.72
CA PHE A 472 -0.71 4.75 -10.02
C PHE A 472 0.27 3.57 -10.04
N GLN A 473 0.88 3.22 -8.90
CA GLN A 473 1.65 2.00 -8.78
C GLN A 473 0.79 0.74 -8.91
N ASN A 474 -0.42 0.72 -8.34
CA ASN A 474 -1.33 -0.42 -8.50
C ASN A 474 -1.86 -0.52 -9.93
N TRP A 475 -2.11 0.62 -10.58
CA TRP A 475 -2.56 0.68 -11.97
C TRP A 475 -1.49 0.29 -12.97
N GLU A 476 -0.20 0.46 -12.67
CA GLU A 476 0.88 -0.09 -13.49
C GLU A 476 0.76 -1.63 -13.63
N ALA A 477 0.54 -2.34 -12.52
CA ALA A 477 0.32 -3.78 -12.55
C ALA A 477 -1.02 -4.14 -13.21
N LEU A 478 -2.10 -3.40 -12.90
CA LEU A 478 -3.42 -3.63 -13.48
C LEU A 478 -3.46 -3.40 -15.00
N ALA A 479 -2.65 -2.48 -15.52
CA ALA A 479 -2.58 -2.17 -16.94
C ALA A 479 -2.07 -3.36 -17.78
N LEU A 480 -1.26 -4.26 -17.21
CA LEU A 480 -0.86 -5.48 -17.91
C LEU A 480 -2.01 -6.49 -18.04
N SER A 481 -2.96 -6.47 -17.10
CA SER A 481 -4.18 -7.28 -17.16
C SER A 481 -5.30 -6.61 -17.96
N TYR A 482 -5.26 -5.29 -18.10
CA TYR A 482 -6.24 -4.49 -18.85
C TYR A 482 -5.56 -3.48 -19.78
N PRO A 483 -4.83 -3.94 -20.83
CA PRO A 483 -4.05 -3.04 -21.67
C PRO A 483 -4.89 -1.99 -22.38
N MET A 484 -6.14 -2.30 -22.71
CA MET A 484 -7.08 -1.35 -23.34
C MET A 484 -7.36 -0.08 -22.53
N TYR A 485 -7.10 -0.07 -21.21
CA TYR A 485 -7.33 1.09 -20.34
C TYR A 485 -6.06 1.92 -20.06
N ILE A 486 -4.92 1.58 -20.66
CA ILE A 486 -3.65 2.29 -20.39
C ILE A 486 -3.72 3.79 -20.73
N ASP A 487 -4.39 4.15 -21.82
CA ASP A 487 -4.63 5.55 -22.19
C ASP A 487 -5.46 6.28 -21.12
N ASN A 488 -6.40 5.58 -20.47
CA ASN A 488 -7.18 6.16 -19.38
C ASN A 488 -6.34 6.43 -18.14
N PHE A 489 -5.45 5.50 -17.76
CA PHE A 489 -4.51 5.70 -16.65
C PHE A 489 -3.55 6.86 -16.91
N ILE A 490 -3.00 6.95 -18.12
CA ILE A 490 -2.12 8.05 -18.55
C ILE A 490 -2.87 9.39 -18.54
N ALA A 491 -4.08 9.43 -19.10
CA ALA A 491 -4.91 10.65 -19.10
C ALA A 491 -5.25 11.09 -17.68
N LYS A 492 -5.65 10.16 -16.80
CA LYS A 492 -5.95 10.47 -15.40
C LYS A 492 -4.73 11.05 -14.67
N PHE A 493 -3.53 10.53 -14.96
CA PHE A 493 -2.27 11.07 -14.44
C PHE A 493 -2.03 12.50 -14.94
N LEU A 494 -1.96 12.68 -16.26
CA LEU A 494 -1.58 13.96 -16.87
C LEU A 494 -2.61 15.06 -16.63
N ASN A 495 -3.90 14.72 -16.61
CA ASN A 495 -4.98 15.69 -16.41
C ASN A 495 -5.04 16.26 -14.99
N ALA A 496 -4.51 15.50 -14.03
CA ALA A 496 -4.39 15.90 -12.64
C ALA A 496 -3.07 16.64 -12.34
N THR A 497 -2.05 16.55 -13.21
CA THR A 497 -0.80 17.31 -13.10
C THR A 497 -1.07 18.81 -13.13
N THR A 498 -0.43 19.56 -12.24
CA THR A 498 -0.54 21.02 -12.10
C THR A 498 0.29 21.77 -13.15
N CYS A 499 0.02 23.06 -13.36
CA CYS A 499 0.71 23.86 -14.39
C CYS A 499 2.21 24.03 -14.13
N ASP A 500 2.62 23.92 -12.87
CA ASP A 500 4.00 24.02 -12.37
C ASP A 500 4.72 22.65 -12.31
N GLY A 501 4.14 21.59 -12.88
CA GLY A 501 4.80 20.29 -13.06
C GLY A 501 4.74 19.35 -11.85
N PHE A 502 3.75 19.51 -10.98
CA PHE A 502 3.50 18.68 -9.80
C PHE A 502 2.08 18.08 -9.84
N ASN A 503 1.53 17.72 -8.68
CA ASN A 503 0.24 17.05 -8.58
C ASN A 503 -0.41 17.19 -7.21
N PRO A 504 -1.75 17.05 -7.12
CA PRO A 504 -2.46 16.89 -5.87
C PRO A 504 -2.10 15.57 -5.18
N TYR A 505 -2.32 15.51 -3.86
CA TYR A 505 -2.00 14.33 -3.06
C TYR A 505 -2.88 13.11 -3.38
N ARG A 506 -4.16 13.33 -3.75
CA ARG A 506 -5.15 12.27 -3.92
C ARG A 506 -5.89 12.35 -5.25
N ILE A 507 -6.12 11.17 -5.82
CA ILE A 507 -6.97 10.93 -6.99
C ILE A 507 -8.26 10.25 -6.54
N THR A 508 -9.39 10.69 -7.11
CA THR A 508 -10.72 10.10 -6.87
C THR A 508 -11.47 9.93 -8.20
N ARG A 509 -12.58 9.18 -8.18
CA ARG A 509 -13.53 9.12 -9.30
C ARG A 509 -13.94 10.52 -9.75
N SER A 510 -14.24 11.39 -8.80
CA SER A 510 -14.68 12.77 -9.02
C SER A 510 -13.56 13.70 -9.51
N GLY A 511 -12.29 13.28 -9.52
CA GLY A 511 -11.17 14.07 -10.04
C GLY A 511 -9.99 14.10 -9.09
N ILE A 512 -9.74 15.26 -8.49
CA ILE A 512 -8.57 15.53 -7.65
C ILE A 512 -8.96 16.13 -6.30
N ASP A 513 -8.16 15.82 -5.27
CA ASP A 513 -8.23 16.43 -3.94
C ASP A 513 -6.82 16.81 -3.44
N TRP A 514 -6.69 17.98 -2.83
CA TRP A 514 -5.44 18.49 -2.24
C TRP A 514 -5.56 18.61 -0.72
N GLU A 515 -4.42 18.66 -0.04
CA GLU A 515 -4.37 18.88 1.41
C GLU A 515 -4.66 20.35 1.74
N VAL A 516 -5.37 20.59 2.84
CA VAL A 516 -5.64 21.92 3.41
C VAL A 516 -5.02 21.96 4.79
N VAL A 517 -4.34 23.06 5.13
CA VAL A 517 -3.70 23.23 6.44
C VAL A 517 -4.79 23.32 7.52
N GLU A 518 -4.71 22.45 8.51
CA GLU A 518 -5.53 22.47 9.73
C GLU A 518 -4.71 23.18 10.83
N PRO A 519 -5.08 24.40 11.26
CA PRO A 519 -4.24 25.21 12.16
C PRO A 519 -3.89 24.54 13.49
N ASP A 520 -4.79 23.71 14.02
CA ASP A 520 -4.64 23.03 15.31
C ASP A 520 -4.00 21.64 15.20
N ASN A 521 -3.71 21.17 13.97
CA ASN A 521 -3.10 19.87 13.72
C ASN A 521 -1.63 20.06 13.34
N PRO A 522 -0.67 19.81 14.26
CA PRO A 522 0.76 19.99 13.99
C PRO A 522 1.31 19.01 12.92
N TRP A 523 0.53 18.00 12.53
CA TRP A 523 0.85 17.07 11.45
C TRP A 523 0.25 17.49 10.10
N SER A 524 -0.59 18.53 10.07
CA SER A 524 -1.14 19.08 8.84
C SER A 524 -0.13 20.05 8.21
N ASN A 525 0.25 19.76 6.97
CA ASN A 525 1.11 20.60 6.16
C ASN A 525 0.60 20.54 4.72
N ILE A 526 1.19 21.30 3.80
CA ILE A 526 0.95 21.18 2.35
C ILE A 526 2.27 21.06 1.59
N GLY A 527 2.23 20.51 0.38
CA GLY A 527 3.37 20.50 -0.52
C GLY A 527 3.24 19.46 -1.62
N TYR A 528 4.33 19.28 -2.36
CA TYR A 528 4.42 18.33 -3.47
C TYR A 528 5.57 17.36 -3.25
N TRP A 529 5.31 16.06 -3.34
CA TRP A 529 6.34 15.04 -3.22
C TRP A 529 7.19 14.98 -4.50
N GLY A 530 8.51 14.89 -4.34
CA GLY A 530 9.46 14.97 -5.46
C GLY A 530 9.37 13.80 -6.45
N ASP A 531 9.04 12.59 -5.97
CA ASP A 531 9.01 11.35 -6.74
C ASP A 531 7.73 11.15 -7.56
N HIS A 532 6.64 11.84 -7.22
CA HIS A 532 5.29 11.59 -7.75
C HIS A 532 5.14 11.66 -9.27
N GLN A 533 6.06 12.31 -9.98
CA GLN A 533 5.87 12.62 -11.39
C GLN A 533 6.60 11.67 -12.33
N VAL A 534 7.92 11.56 -12.17
CA VAL A 534 8.80 11.05 -13.24
C VAL A 534 8.62 9.55 -13.45
N ILE A 535 8.94 8.74 -12.44
CA ILE A 535 9.02 7.28 -12.62
C ILE A 535 7.65 6.66 -12.87
N TYR A 536 6.60 7.12 -12.17
CA TYR A 536 5.26 6.54 -12.30
C TYR A 536 4.64 6.83 -13.66
N LEU A 537 4.84 8.03 -14.22
CA LEU A 537 4.44 8.34 -15.59
C LEU A 537 5.28 7.55 -16.60
N ALA A 538 6.61 7.49 -16.41
CA ALA A 538 7.49 6.77 -17.31
C ALA A 538 7.06 5.30 -17.47
N LYS A 539 6.74 4.61 -16.37
CA LYS A 539 6.26 3.21 -16.42
C LYS A 539 4.95 3.07 -17.21
N LEU A 540 3.98 3.96 -17.03
CA LEU A 540 2.73 3.91 -17.81
C LEU A 540 2.97 4.17 -19.31
N LEU A 541 3.83 5.12 -19.64
CA LEU A 541 4.17 5.42 -21.04
C LEU A 541 4.98 4.29 -21.69
N GLU A 542 5.88 3.64 -20.94
CA GLU A 542 6.61 2.45 -21.40
C GLU A 542 5.64 1.29 -21.68
N VAL A 543 4.67 1.03 -20.78
CA VAL A 543 3.61 0.05 -21.03
C VAL A 543 2.87 0.38 -22.33
N GLN A 544 2.38 1.62 -22.49
CA GLN A 544 1.67 1.98 -23.72
C GLN A 544 2.56 1.88 -24.96
N TYR A 545 3.85 2.21 -24.86
CA TYR A 545 4.79 2.07 -25.97
C TYR A 545 4.90 0.62 -26.45
N HIS A 546 4.97 -0.35 -25.53
CA HIS A 546 5.05 -1.76 -25.87
C HIS A 546 3.73 -2.29 -26.48
N PHE A 547 2.57 -1.87 -25.96
CA PHE A 547 1.27 -2.34 -26.43
C PHE A 547 0.76 -1.64 -27.70
N ASN A 548 0.86 -0.30 -27.75
CA ASN A 548 0.34 0.51 -28.84
C ASN A 548 1.14 1.82 -29.02
N ARG A 549 2.33 1.68 -29.59
CA ARG A 549 3.23 2.79 -29.93
C ARG A 549 2.57 3.86 -30.80
N GLU A 550 1.83 3.47 -31.85
CA GLU A 550 1.18 4.41 -32.78
C GLU A 550 0.19 5.33 -32.06
N GLN A 551 -0.62 4.78 -31.15
CA GLN A 551 -1.56 5.58 -30.37
C GLN A 551 -0.83 6.54 -29.41
N LEU A 552 0.29 6.11 -28.82
CA LEU A 552 1.10 6.98 -27.97
C LEU A 552 1.69 8.15 -28.76
N GLU A 553 2.26 7.89 -29.94
CA GLU A 553 2.81 8.92 -30.83
C GLU A 553 1.75 9.95 -31.23
N LYS A 554 0.52 9.49 -31.54
CA LYS A 554 -0.62 10.36 -31.79
C LYS A 554 -0.98 11.22 -30.57
N ASN A 555 -1.03 10.61 -29.39
CA ASN A 555 -1.38 11.28 -28.14
C ASN A 555 -0.40 12.40 -27.77
N LEU A 556 0.88 12.33 -28.19
CA LEU A 556 1.87 13.39 -27.97
C LEU A 556 1.36 14.77 -28.45
N SER A 557 0.66 14.80 -29.58
CA SER A 557 0.23 16.05 -30.24
C SER A 557 -1.25 16.40 -30.02
N GLN A 558 -2.04 15.50 -29.42
CA GLN A 558 -3.48 15.67 -29.30
C GLN A 558 -3.86 16.62 -28.14
N PRO A 559 -4.63 17.70 -28.38
CA PRO A 559 -4.99 18.67 -27.35
C PRO A 559 -6.20 18.21 -26.50
N CYS A 560 -6.05 17.08 -25.78
CA CYS A 560 -7.10 16.50 -24.93
C CYS A 560 -6.71 16.40 -23.45
N TYR A 561 -5.64 17.07 -23.02
CA TYR A 561 -5.14 16.99 -21.66
C TYR A 561 -5.42 18.26 -20.86
N SER A 562 -6.01 18.13 -19.68
CA SER A 562 -6.29 19.26 -18.77
C SER A 562 -5.18 19.47 -17.74
N THR A 563 -5.34 20.48 -16.89
CA THR A 563 -4.38 20.81 -15.83
C THR A 563 -5.07 21.09 -14.51
N GLY A 564 -4.60 20.46 -13.44
CA GLY A 564 -5.11 20.66 -12.08
C GLY A 564 -4.85 22.08 -11.58
N ASN A 565 -5.87 22.72 -11.01
CA ASN A 565 -5.82 24.07 -10.44
C ASN A 565 -5.66 24.00 -8.91
N VAL A 566 -4.55 23.45 -8.45
CA VAL A 566 -4.28 23.31 -7.01
C VAL A 566 -3.94 24.68 -6.41
N PRO A 567 -4.53 25.08 -5.26
CA PRO A 567 -4.33 26.41 -4.67
C PRO A 567 -2.99 26.53 -3.92
N TYR A 568 -1.92 25.96 -4.45
CA TYR A 568 -0.57 26.09 -3.93
C TYR A 568 0.23 27.06 -4.79
N ARG A 569 1.03 27.92 -4.17
CA ARG A 569 1.90 28.88 -4.85
C ARG A 569 3.33 28.72 -4.36
N LEU A 570 4.21 28.30 -5.25
CA LEU A 570 5.65 28.34 -4.98
C LEU A 570 6.09 29.79 -4.80
N LYS A 571 6.86 30.05 -3.75
CA LYS A 571 7.46 31.37 -3.48
C LYS A 571 8.47 31.75 -4.57
N LYS A 572 8.97 32.97 -4.48
CA LYS A 572 10.10 33.43 -5.30
C LYS A 572 11.35 32.59 -5.02
N TYR A 573 12.15 32.36 -6.05
CA TYR A 573 13.38 31.57 -6.00
C TYR A 573 14.34 32.06 -4.90
N THR A 574 14.52 33.38 -4.76
CA THR A 574 15.39 33.96 -3.74
C THR A 574 14.89 33.69 -2.32
N GLU A 575 13.56 33.70 -2.11
CA GLU A 575 12.95 33.33 -0.82
C GLU A 575 13.08 31.83 -0.54
N MET A 576 12.90 30.99 -1.57
CA MET A 576 13.09 29.54 -1.46
C MET A 576 14.55 29.20 -1.11
N LEU A 577 15.52 29.86 -1.72
CA LEU A 577 16.93 29.62 -1.42
C LEU A 577 17.33 30.12 -0.02
N ALA A 578 16.76 31.25 0.41
CA ALA A 578 16.98 31.80 1.75
C ALA A 578 16.39 30.90 2.85
N ASN A 579 15.23 30.28 2.62
CA ASN A 579 14.63 29.33 3.54
C ASN A 579 13.95 28.17 2.79
N PRO A 580 14.69 27.09 2.48
CA PRO A 580 14.18 26.02 1.62
C PRO A 580 13.16 25.10 2.30
N ARG A 581 12.92 25.30 3.61
CA ARG A 581 11.87 24.59 4.36
C ARG A 581 10.52 25.33 4.33
N SER A 582 10.46 26.54 3.76
CA SER A 582 9.23 27.32 3.64
C SER A 582 9.12 27.91 2.24
N THR A 583 8.55 27.15 1.32
CA THR A 583 8.61 27.41 -0.12
C THR A 583 7.24 27.46 -0.80
N ILE A 584 6.17 27.09 -0.12
CA ILE A 584 4.80 27.06 -0.68
C ILE A 584 3.85 27.87 0.20
N ILE A 585 2.98 28.65 -0.45
CA ILE A 585 1.88 29.41 0.16
C ILE A 585 0.55 28.78 -0.27
N PHE A 586 -0.40 28.64 0.66
CA PHE A 586 -1.78 28.25 0.33
C PHE A 586 -2.59 29.48 -0.09
N ASP A 587 -3.10 29.48 -1.32
CA ASP A 587 -3.95 30.54 -1.86
C ASP A 587 -5.41 30.33 -1.43
N HIS A 588 -5.76 30.85 -0.24
CA HIS A 588 -7.11 30.74 0.31
C HIS A 588 -8.19 31.35 -0.59
N LYS A 589 -7.87 32.41 -1.36
CA LYS A 589 -8.83 33.05 -2.25
C LYS A 589 -9.14 32.16 -3.44
N LEU A 590 -8.12 31.56 -4.04
CA LEU A 590 -8.33 30.59 -5.11
C LEU A 590 -9.09 29.37 -4.59
N HIS A 591 -8.73 28.83 -3.43
CA HIS A 591 -9.43 27.69 -2.83
C HIS A 591 -10.93 27.98 -2.68
N ALA A 592 -11.31 29.07 -2.03
CA ALA A 592 -12.71 29.46 -1.86
C ALA A 592 -13.44 29.65 -3.21
N THR A 593 -12.74 30.17 -4.22
CA THR A 593 -13.28 30.32 -5.58
C THR A 593 -13.57 28.96 -6.22
N ILE A 594 -12.62 28.02 -6.14
CA ILE A 594 -12.78 26.67 -6.72
C ILE A 594 -13.91 25.90 -6.03
N GLU A 595 -14.02 25.98 -4.70
CA GLU A 595 -15.10 25.31 -3.96
C GLU A 595 -16.47 25.85 -4.40
N ALA A 596 -16.63 27.18 -4.48
CA ALA A 596 -17.88 27.80 -4.94
C ALA A 596 -18.20 27.49 -6.41
N GLU A 597 -17.19 27.41 -7.29
CA GLU A 597 -17.38 27.03 -8.70
C GLU A 597 -17.71 25.54 -8.86
N THR A 598 -17.23 24.67 -7.97
CA THR A 598 -17.51 23.23 -8.00
C THR A 598 -19.01 22.93 -7.85
N GLU A 599 -19.70 23.67 -6.98
CA GLU A 599 -21.16 23.57 -6.82
C GLU A 599 -21.93 23.92 -8.10
N ARG A 600 -21.37 24.80 -8.94
CA ARG A 600 -22.03 25.31 -10.15
C ARG A 600 -21.71 24.50 -11.41
N TYR A 601 -20.46 24.09 -11.59
CA TYR A 601 -19.97 23.51 -12.85
C TYR A 601 -19.65 22.02 -12.76
N GLY A 602 -19.66 21.44 -11.56
CA GLY A 602 -19.10 20.13 -11.29
C GLY A 602 -17.60 20.21 -10.96
N THR A 603 -16.99 19.06 -10.70
CA THR A 603 -15.62 19.00 -10.17
C THR A 603 -14.53 19.40 -11.16
N ASP A 604 -14.83 19.56 -12.47
CA ASP A 604 -13.91 20.17 -13.43
C ASP A 604 -13.60 21.65 -13.10
N ALA A 605 -14.33 22.29 -12.19
CA ALA A 605 -13.94 23.58 -11.60
C ALA A 605 -12.56 23.54 -10.91
N LYS A 606 -12.10 22.34 -10.51
CA LYS A 606 -10.76 22.09 -9.98
C LYS A 606 -9.67 22.07 -11.04
N LEU A 607 -9.99 22.35 -12.31
CA LEU A 607 -9.06 22.41 -13.44
C LEU A 607 -8.85 23.85 -13.91
N ILE A 608 -7.73 24.12 -14.58
CA ILE A 608 -7.49 25.43 -15.21
C ILE A 608 -8.51 25.64 -16.32
N ARG A 609 -9.07 26.84 -16.39
CA ARG A 609 -10.10 27.22 -17.37
C ARG A 609 -9.55 28.13 -18.46
N ALA A 610 -10.08 27.97 -19.66
CA ALA A 610 -9.80 28.83 -20.80
C ALA A 610 -10.62 30.14 -20.72
N ALA A 611 -10.30 31.10 -21.59
CA ALA A 611 -10.96 32.41 -21.61
C ALA A 611 -12.48 32.34 -21.92
N ASP A 612 -12.91 31.32 -22.66
CA ASP A 612 -14.32 31.03 -22.95
C ASP A 612 -15.06 30.34 -21.78
N GLY A 613 -14.33 30.00 -20.73
CA GLY A 613 -14.83 29.36 -19.52
C GLY A 613 -14.85 27.83 -19.56
N SER A 614 -14.49 27.20 -20.67
CA SER A 614 -14.28 25.74 -20.76
C SER A 614 -13.01 25.31 -20.02
N VAL A 615 -12.80 24.00 -19.82
CA VAL A 615 -11.53 23.49 -19.28
C VAL A 615 -10.42 23.73 -20.31
N ALA A 616 -9.32 24.36 -19.91
CA ALA A 616 -8.21 24.59 -20.83
C ALA A 616 -7.52 23.26 -21.16
N LEU A 617 -7.45 22.93 -22.45
CA LEU A 617 -6.82 21.70 -22.95
C LEU A 617 -5.50 22.01 -23.65
N THR A 618 -4.54 21.13 -23.43
CA THR A 618 -3.21 21.14 -24.04
C THR A 618 -2.82 19.73 -24.46
N THR A 619 -1.61 19.57 -24.99
CA THR A 619 -1.09 18.30 -25.52
C THR A 619 -0.34 17.50 -24.46
N MET A 620 -0.16 16.20 -24.68
CA MET A 620 0.70 15.38 -23.82
C MET A 620 2.14 15.91 -23.80
N THR A 621 2.67 16.42 -24.92
CA THR A 621 3.98 17.06 -24.97
C THR A 621 4.08 18.22 -23.99
N ASP A 622 3.10 19.13 -23.96
CA ASP A 622 3.09 20.27 -23.03
C ASP A 622 3.08 19.80 -21.55
N LYS A 623 2.28 18.77 -21.23
CA LYS A 623 2.24 18.19 -19.88
C LYS A 623 3.56 17.54 -19.47
N ILE A 624 4.18 16.77 -20.36
CA ILE A 624 5.48 16.13 -20.13
C ILE A 624 6.57 17.20 -19.92
N LEU A 625 6.57 18.26 -20.73
CA LEU A 625 7.51 19.36 -20.58
C LEU A 625 7.33 20.09 -19.25
N ALA A 626 6.10 20.31 -18.78
CA ALA A 626 5.85 20.93 -17.47
C ALA A 626 6.56 20.17 -16.34
N ILE A 627 6.47 18.84 -16.35
CA ILE A 627 7.13 17.95 -15.38
C ILE A 627 8.66 18.01 -15.50
N ILE A 628 9.19 17.83 -16.72
CA ILE A 628 10.64 17.81 -16.95
C ILE A 628 11.27 19.14 -16.59
N LEU A 629 10.66 20.25 -17.02
CA LEU A 629 11.19 21.58 -16.80
C LEU A 629 11.17 21.95 -15.31
N ALA A 630 10.14 21.58 -14.56
CA ALA A 630 10.13 21.78 -13.10
C ALA A 630 11.27 21.01 -12.41
N LYS A 631 11.56 19.77 -12.84
CA LYS A 631 12.66 18.97 -12.30
C LYS A 631 14.02 19.53 -12.71
N MET A 632 14.23 19.82 -13.99
CA MET A 632 15.50 20.36 -14.49
C MET A 632 15.78 21.78 -14.00
N ALA A 633 14.74 22.59 -13.71
CA ALA A 633 14.90 23.87 -13.04
C ALA A 633 15.44 23.72 -11.61
N SER A 634 15.10 22.62 -10.96
CA SER A 634 15.52 22.26 -9.61
C SER A 634 16.80 21.42 -9.59
N TYR A 635 17.46 21.21 -10.73
CA TYR A 635 18.72 20.46 -10.81
C TYR A 635 19.87 21.28 -10.20
N VAL A 636 20.55 20.67 -9.23
CA VAL A 636 21.80 21.17 -8.66
C VAL A 636 22.95 20.42 -9.33
N PRO A 637 23.82 21.11 -10.08
CA PRO A 637 24.88 20.45 -10.84
C PRO A 637 25.73 19.51 -9.99
N LEU A 638 25.87 18.26 -10.44
CA LEU A 638 26.59 17.17 -9.76
C LEU A 638 25.98 16.70 -8.42
N GLY A 639 24.89 17.31 -7.94
CA GLY A 639 24.30 17.03 -6.63
C GLY A 639 22.95 16.31 -6.65
N GLY A 640 22.13 16.51 -7.69
CA GLY A 640 20.80 15.87 -7.81
C GLY A 640 19.65 16.87 -8.01
N ILE A 641 18.41 16.41 -7.85
CA ILE A 641 17.22 17.27 -7.91
C ILE A 641 16.91 17.83 -6.52
N TRP A 642 16.81 19.15 -6.39
CA TRP A 642 16.56 19.83 -5.13
C TRP A 642 15.17 19.53 -4.55
N LEU A 643 15.12 19.04 -3.31
CA LEU A 643 13.90 18.70 -2.56
C LEU A 643 13.29 19.94 -1.89
N ASN A 644 12.73 20.87 -2.66
CA ASN A 644 12.33 22.21 -2.20
C ASN A 644 10.82 22.45 -2.13
N THR A 645 9.99 21.41 -2.06
CA THR A 645 8.52 21.50 -2.17
C THR A 645 7.77 21.08 -0.91
N GLN A 646 8.38 21.25 0.26
CA GLN A 646 7.82 21.00 1.61
C GLN A 646 7.32 19.56 1.88
N ARG A 647 7.67 18.61 1.01
CA ARG A 647 7.41 17.19 1.17
C ARG A 647 8.64 16.36 0.79
N PRO A 648 8.77 15.16 1.36
CA PRO A 648 9.80 14.20 0.95
C PRO A 648 9.50 13.57 -0.41
N GLU A 649 10.23 12.51 -0.71
CA GLU A 649 9.94 11.56 -1.80
C GLU A 649 9.28 10.28 -1.25
N TRP A 650 9.68 9.10 -1.73
CA TRP A 650 9.08 7.82 -1.33
C TRP A 650 9.23 7.56 0.18
N ASN A 651 10.44 7.77 0.73
CA ASN A 651 10.73 7.51 2.14
C ASN A 651 10.33 8.69 3.04
N ASP A 652 9.13 8.64 3.61
CA ASP A 652 8.65 9.68 4.52
C ASP A 652 9.45 9.76 5.84
N ALA A 653 10.18 8.71 6.22
CA ALA A 653 11.03 8.75 7.41
C ALA A 653 12.28 9.64 7.22
N ASN A 654 12.68 9.96 5.99
CA ASN A 654 13.72 10.94 5.65
C ASN A 654 13.14 12.33 5.33
N ASN A 655 11.99 12.69 5.93
CA ASN A 655 11.30 13.95 5.64
C ASN A 655 12.08 15.24 5.97
N ALA A 656 13.11 15.21 6.81
CA ALA A 656 13.91 16.39 7.09
C ALA A 656 14.90 16.74 5.96
N LEU A 657 15.05 15.86 4.96
CA LEU A 657 15.72 16.18 3.70
C LEU A 657 14.92 17.19 2.87
N ALA A 658 13.60 17.31 3.05
CA ALA A 658 12.84 18.38 2.43
C ALA A 658 13.40 19.74 2.90
N GLY A 659 13.90 20.52 1.97
CA GLY A 659 14.68 21.72 2.21
C GLY A 659 16.06 21.62 1.56
N TYR A 660 17.03 21.02 2.24
CA TYR A 660 18.43 21.01 1.78
C TYR A 660 18.82 19.75 1.02
N GLY A 661 17.95 18.74 0.98
CA GLY A 661 18.21 17.48 0.31
C GLY A 661 18.22 17.61 -1.21
N LEU A 662 19.05 16.80 -1.86
CA LEU A 662 19.14 16.64 -3.30
C LEU A 662 18.91 15.16 -3.61
N SER A 663 17.91 14.86 -4.46
CA SER A 663 17.59 13.50 -4.85
C SER A 663 18.38 13.10 -6.09
N MET A 664 19.31 12.15 -5.89
CA MET A 664 19.89 11.39 -7.00
C MET A 664 18.92 10.32 -7.48
N VAL A 665 18.07 9.77 -6.59
CA VAL A 665 17.00 8.82 -6.93
C VAL A 665 16.13 9.32 -8.08
N THR A 666 15.54 10.51 -7.93
CA THR A 666 14.72 11.12 -8.99
C THR A 666 15.54 11.46 -10.22
N LEU A 667 16.83 11.81 -10.08
CA LEU A 667 17.73 12.06 -11.21
C LEU A 667 17.99 10.79 -12.04
N TYR A 668 18.18 9.64 -11.39
CA TYR A 668 18.34 8.33 -12.05
C TYR A 668 17.09 7.96 -12.86
N TYR A 669 15.90 8.15 -12.28
CA TYR A 669 14.64 7.91 -13.01
C TYR A 669 14.39 8.95 -14.10
N LEU A 670 14.81 10.20 -13.91
CA LEU A 670 14.72 11.23 -14.95
C LEU A 670 15.62 10.90 -16.14
N ARG A 671 16.79 10.29 -15.90
CA ARG A 671 17.62 9.74 -16.97
C ARG A 671 16.86 8.69 -17.79
N ARG A 672 16.25 7.68 -17.14
CA ARG A 672 15.42 6.67 -17.81
C ARG A 672 14.33 7.34 -18.65
N PHE A 673 13.62 8.29 -18.06
CA PHE A 673 12.50 8.96 -18.71
C PHE A 673 12.93 9.78 -19.92
N LEU A 674 14.01 10.57 -19.82
CA LEU A 674 14.51 11.36 -20.95
C LEU A 674 15.05 10.47 -22.08
N VAL A 675 15.69 9.35 -21.78
CA VAL A 675 16.11 8.38 -22.81
C VAL A 675 14.89 7.80 -23.54
N PHE A 676 13.85 7.42 -22.80
CA PHE A 676 12.59 6.97 -23.38
C PHE A 676 11.95 8.06 -24.26
N LEU A 677 11.95 9.31 -23.82
CA LEU A 677 11.39 10.41 -24.61
C LEU A 677 12.21 10.70 -25.87
N VAL A 678 13.55 10.66 -25.80
CA VAL A 678 14.38 10.79 -27.00
C VAL A 678 14.03 9.70 -28.02
N ARG A 679 13.85 8.45 -27.56
CA ARG A 679 13.39 7.35 -28.42
C ARG A 679 12.03 7.68 -29.04
N ILE A 680 11.02 8.04 -28.24
CA ILE A 680 9.67 8.25 -28.75
C ILE A 680 9.53 9.43 -29.71
N TYR A 681 10.25 10.54 -29.48
CA TYR A 681 10.21 11.68 -30.39
C TYR A 681 11.04 11.45 -31.67
N THR A 682 12.06 10.59 -31.61
CA THR A 682 12.78 10.14 -32.83
C THR A 682 11.86 9.25 -33.67
N ASP A 683 11.10 8.41 -32.98
CA ASP A 683 10.15 7.45 -33.53
C ASP A 683 8.92 8.11 -34.18
N ALA A 684 8.41 9.18 -33.57
CA ALA A 684 7.09 9.74 -33.89
C ALA A 684 6.88 10.27 -35.32
N GLN A 685 7.92 10.51 -36.13
CA GLN A 685 7.92 11.03 -37.54
C GLN A 685 7.00 12.24 -37.88
N ALA A 686 6.14 12.70 -36.98
CA ALA A 686 5.10 13.70 -37.15
C ALA A 686 5.59 15.09 -36.71
N GLY A 687 5.14 16.09 -37.48
CA GLY A 687 5.51 17.50 -37.39
C GLY A 687 5.15 18.20 -36.06
N PRO A 688 5.32 19.52 -36.00
CA PRO A 688 5.70 20.22 -34.77
C PRO A 688 4.64 20.09 -33.66
N PHE A 689 5.11 19.81 -32.44
CA PHE A 689 4.28 19.56 -31.26
C PHE A 689 3.76 20.87 -30.68
N ALA A 690 2.45 21.02 -30.62
CA ALA A 690 1.80 22.18 -30.04
C ALA A 690 1.94 22.18 -28.51
N VAL A 691 2.34 23.31 -27.96
CA VAL A 691 2.51 23.54 -26.52
C VAL A 691 2.07 24.96 -26.18
N THR A 692 1.93 25.28 -24.91
CA THR A 692 1.65 26.66 -24.49
C THR A 692 2.83 27.56 -24.81
N GLY A 693 2.56 28.83 -25.19
CA GLY A 693 3.59 29.80 -25.56
C GLY A 693 4.67 29.94 -24.48
N ASP A 694 4.25 30.11 -23.23
CA ASP A 694 5.17 30.24 -22.09
C ASP A 694 6.06 29.00 -21.88
N THR A 695 5.52 27.80 -22.10
CA THR A 695 6.27 26.55 -21.96
C THR A 695 7.27 26.36 -23.09
N ALA A 696 6.93 26.73 -24.32
CA ALA A 696 7.88 26.71 -25.44
C ALA A 696 9.08 27.63 -25.18
N ASP A 697 8.82 28.85 -24.72
CA ASP A 697 9.88 29.83 -24.47
C ASP A 697 10.76 29.42 -23.29
N PHE A 698 10.14 28.91 -22.21
CA PHE A 698 10.89 28.37 -21.08
C PHE A 698 11.73 27.15 -21.47
N PHE A 699 11.19 26.22 -22.28
CA PHE A 699 11.93 25.07 -22.79
C PHE A 699 13.15 25.50 -23.60
N ARG A 700 13.00 26.44 -24.54
CA ARG A 700 14.10 26.94 -25.36
C ARG A 700 15.19 27.61 -24.52
N ALA A 701 14.78 28.43 -23.55
CA ALA A 701 15.71 29.10 -22.63
C ALA A 701 16.51 28.09 -21.78
N MET A 702 15.83 27.10 -21.19
CA MET A 702 16.47 26.04 -20.42
C MET A 702 17.38 25.17 -21.30
N SER A 703 16.93 24.77 -22.49
CA SER A 703 17.72 23.99 -23.43
C SER A 703 19.01 24.73 -23.85
N SER A 704 18.94 26.03 -24.15
CA SER A 704 20.12 26.83 -24.53
C SER A 704 21.11 26.90 -23.36
N LEU A 705 20.60 27.18 -22.16
CA LEU A 705 21.42 27.29 -20.94
C LEU A 705 22.19 25.99 -20.64
N PHE A 706 21.51 24.84 -20.70
CA PHE A 706 22.14 23.53 -20.45
C PHE A 706 23.13 23.13 -21.55
N ALA A 707 22.87 23.50 -22.81
CA ALA A 707 23.78 23.24 -23.92
C ALA A 707 25.05 24.11 -23.88
N GLU A 708 24.92 25.38 -23.48
CA GLU A 708 26.03 26.33 -23.40
C GLU A 708 26.93 26.07 -22.18
N GLN A 709 26.34 25.80 -21.02
CA GLN A 709 27.09 25.54 -19.78
C GLN A 709 27.35 24.06 -19.62
N LYS A 710 28.42 23.55 -20.24
CA LYS A 710 28.81 22.14 -20.13
C LYS A 710 29.04 21.71 -18.67
N PRO A 711 28.64 20.50 -18.25
CA PRO A 711 28.72 20.08 -16.85
C PRO A 711 30.15 20.09 -16.30
N GLU A 712 31.17 19.81 -17.13
CA GLU A 712 32.59 19.84 -16.74
C GLU A 712 33.07 21.25 -16.35
N THR A 713 32.36 22.29 -16.78
CA THR A 713 32.68 23.68 -16.46
C THR A 713 32.07 24.16 -15.15
N ILE A 714 31.16 23.39 -14.54
CA ILE A 714 30.42 23.74 -13.32
C ILE A 714 30.94 22.91 -12.14
N ALA A 715 32.21 23.12 -11.78
CA ALA A 715 32.87 22.35 -10.72
C ALA A 715 32.93 23.07 -9.37
N SER A 716 32.98 24.41 -9.38
CA SER A 716 33.12 25.20 -8.15
C SER A 716 31.77 25.57 -7.50
N PRO A 717 31.75 25.86 -6.19
CA PRO A 717 30.54 26.27 -5.49
C PRO A 717 29.89 27.55 -6.06
N ALA A 718 30.71 28.51 -6.49
CA ALA A 718 30.23 29.74 -7.12
C ALA A 718 29.60 29.50 -8.50
N GLN A 719 30.17 28.59 -9.31
CA GLN A 719 29.59 28.22 -10.60
C GLN A 719 28.28 27.44 -10.43
N ARG A 720 28.20 26.51 -9.45
CA ARG A 720 26.95 25.83 -9.10
C ARG A 720 25.86 26.84 -8.73
N ARG A 721 26.19 27.80 -7.87
CA ARG A 721 25.26 28.88 -7.49
C ARG A 721 24.80 29.68 -8.71
N SER A 722 25.73 30.11 -9.56
CA SER A 722 25.39 30.88 -10.77
C SER A 722 24.49 30.11 -11.73
N PHE A 723 24.68 28.80 -11.88
CA PHE A 723 23.80 27.95 -12.68
C PHE A 723 22.39 27.90 -12.08
N MET A 724 22.29 27.63 -10.77
CA MET A 724 21.00 27.56 -10.06
C MET A 724 20.25 28.89 -10.09
N ASP A 725 20.94 30.02 -9.96
CA ASP A 725 20.31 31.34 -10.04
C ASP A 725 19.63 31.56 -11.39
N LYS A 726 20.25 31.10 -12.48
CA LYS A 726 19.68 31.20 -13.83
C LYS A 726 18.47 30.29 -14.00
N THR A 727 18.58 29.01 -13.64
CA THR A 727 17.46 28.06 -13.78
C THR A 727 16.27 28.43 -12.87
N GLY A 728 16.55 28.81 -11.63
CA GLY A 728 15.55 29.24 -10.65
C GLY A 728 14.79 30.50 -11.08
N SER A 729 15.49 31.49 -11.65
CA SER A 729 14.85 32.71 -12.17
C SER A 729 13.96 32.44 -13.39
N LEU A 730 14.40 31.57 -14.30
CA LEU A 730 13.60 31.17 -15.46
C LEU A 730 12.33 30.44 -15.01
N PHE A 731 12.46 29.52 -14.05
CA PHE A 731 11.32 28.80 -13.49
C PHE A 731 10.35 29.71 -12.74
N GLU A 732 10.85 30.75 -12.06
CA GLU A 732 10.02 31.77 -11.40
C GLU A 732 9.18 32.53 -12.41
N THR A 733 9.82 33.03 -13.45
CA THR A 733 9.15 33.77 -14.51
C THR A 733 8.05 32.94 -15.15
N TRP A 734 8.33 31.68 -15.50
CA TRP A 734 7.37 30.78 -16.13
C TRP A 734 6.15 30.50 -15.24
N ARG A 735 6.36 30.08 -13.98
CA ARG A 735 5.26 29.72 -13.08
C ARG A 735 4.42 30.93 -12.65
N GLU A 736 5.03 32.11 -12.43
CA GLU A 736 4.28 33.32 -12.05
C GLU A 736 3.36 33.80 -13.18
N THR A 737 3.77 33.64 -14.44
CA THR A 737 2.91 33.92 -15.59
C THR A 737 1.71 32.98 -15.61
N LEU A 738 1.95 31.68 -15.47
CA LEU A 738 0.89 30.66 -15.41
C LEU A 738 -0.07 30.85 -14.23
N TYR A 739 0.44 31.20 -13.04
CA TYR A 739 -0.41 31.47 -11.87
C TYR A 739 -1.34 32.68 -12.06
N ARG A 740 -0.89 33.68 -12.83
CA ARG A 740 -1.63 34.94 -13.03
C ARG A 740 -2.66 34.84 -14.15
N GLN A 741 -2.30 34.16 -15.23
CA GLN A 741 -3.03 34.23 -16.50
C GLN A 741 -3.47 32.87 -17.04
N GLY A 742 -3.12 31.75 -16.40
CA GLY A 742 -3.38 30.42 -16.93
C GLY A 742 -2.73 30.23 -18.30
N TYR A 743 -3.45 29.64 -19.26
CA TYR A 743 -2.97 29.41 -20.62
C TYR A 743 -3.36 30.52 -21.62
N ALA A 744 -3.34 31.78 -21.17
CA ALA A 744 -3.73 32.93 -22.01
C ALA A 744 -2.71 33.30 -23.11
N SER A 745 -1.45 32.87 -22.98
CA SER A 745 -0.35 33.22 -23.91
C SER A 745 -0.43 32.55 -25.29
N GLY A 746 -1.51 31.83 -25.57
CA GLY A 746 -1.72 31.11 -26.82
C GLY A 746 -0.83 29.88 -26.98
N THR A 747 -0.82 29.35 -28.20
CA THR A 747 -0.11 28.11 -28.56
C THR A 747 1.13 28.43 -29.39
N SER A 748 2.24 27.76 -29.05
CA SER A 748 3.48 27.75 -29.83
C SER A 748 3.78 26.31 -30.26
N THR A 749 4.79 26.11 -31.08
CA THR A 749 5.15 24.76 -31.56
C THR A 749 6.65 24.48 -31.40
N LEU A 750 6.99 23.22 -31.14
CA LEU A 750 8.35 22.70 -31.01
C LEU A 750 8.56 21.54 -31.98
N SER A 751 9.66 21.54 -32.73
CA SER A 751 10.04 20.39 -33.57
C SER A 751 10.56 19.22 -32.73
N ALA A 752 10.47 17.99 -33.25
CA ALA A 752 11.10 16.82 -32.64
C ALA A 752 12.60 17.05 -32.41
N ASP A 753 13.28 17.66 -33.38
CA ASP A 753 14.70 18.01 -33.28
C ASP A 753 15.01 19.01 -32.16
N GLU A 754 14.16 20.02 -31.93
CA GLU A 754 14.30 20.94 -30.79
C GLU A 754 14.15 20.19 -29.46
N LEU A 755 13.14 19.32 -29.35
CA LEU A 755 12.90 18.51 -28.16
C LEU A 755 14.07 17.58 -27.86
N ILE A 756 14.52 16.81 -28.86
CA ILE A 756 15.63 15.86 -28.74
C ILE A 756 16.93 16.58 -28.35
N ARG A 757 17.23 17.74 -28.95
CA ARG A 757 18.41 18.54 -28.55
C ARG A 757 18.34 19.00 -27.10
N GLY A 758 17.18 19.49 -26.65
CA GLY A 758 17.00 19.91 -25.25
C GLY A 758 17.12 18.75 -24.27
N PHE A 759 16.46 17.62 -24.55
CA PHE A 759 16.59 16.42 -23.72
C PHE A 759 18.02 15.88 -23.68
N SER A 760 18.74 15.91 -24.80
CA SER A 760 20.15 15.51 -24.87
C SER A 760 21.05 16.44 -24.04
N ALA A 761 20.77 17.75 -24.05
CA ALA A 761 21.48 18.70 -23.19
C ALA A 761 21.23 18.40 -21.71
N PHE A 762 19.99 18.14 -21.30
CA PHE A 762 19.66 17.72 -19.93
C PHE A 762 20.34 16.40 -19.54
N LEU A 763 20.29 15.38 -20.43
CA LEU A 763 20.93 14.08 -20.23
C LEU A 763 22.44 14.20 -19.98
N SER A 764 23.13 15.07 -20.72
CA SER A 764 24.58 15.26 -20.54
C SER A 764 24.96 15.69 -19.11
N HIS A 765 24.15 16.56 -18.50
CA HIS A 765 24.30 17.00 -17.13
C HIS A 765 23.93 15.90 -16.13
N ILE A 766 22.81 15.22 -16.36
CA ILE A 766 22.37 14.10 -15.52
C ILE A 766 23.44 13.01 -15.47
N GLU A 767 23.95 12.57 -16.62
CA GLU A 767 24.97 11.51 -16.67
C GLU A 767 26.30 11.95 -16.05
N ALA A 768 26.66 13.24 -16.12
CA ALA A 768 27.80 13.78 -15.38
C ALA A 768 27.59 13.72 -13.86
N ALA A 769 26.38 14.04 -13.39
CA ALA A 769 26.04 13.90 -11.97
C ALA A 769 26.04 12.44 -11.52
N ILE A 770 25.50 11.51 -12.32
CA ILE A 770 25.53 10.07 -12.01
C ILE A 770 26.98 9.58 -11.83
N ARG A 771 27.90 9.93 -12.76
CA ARG A 771 29.33 9.60 -12.63
C ARG A 771 29.97 10.18 -11.37
N ALA A 772 29.64 11.42 -11.03
CA ALA A 772 30.17 12.08 -9.84
C ALA A 772 29.63 11.50 -8.52
N ASN A 773 28.58 10.68 -8.57
CA ASN A 773 27.89 10.11 -7.41
C ASN A 773 28.10 8.60 -7.24
N GLU A 774 29.04 8.02 -8.00
CA GLU A 774 29.57 6.69 -7.71
C GLU A 774 30.49 6.78 -6.47
N ARG A 775 30.25 5.91 -5.51
CA ARG A 775 31.01 5.83 -4.26
C ARG A 775 32.27 5.00 -4.46
N SER A 776 33.24 5.20 -3.57
CA SER A 776 34.48 4.41 -3.57
C SER A 776 34.29 2.92 -3.28
N ASP A 777 33.15 2.53 -2.71
CA ASP A 777 32.79 1.12 -2.49
C ASP A 777 32.08 0.47 -3.69
N GLY A 778 31.76 1.25 -4.74
CA GLY A 778 31.04 0.79 -5.94
C GLY A 778 29.51 0.86 -5.86
N LEU A 779 28.95 1.39 -4.75
CA LEU A 779 27.54 1.78 -4.67
C LEU A 779 27.33 3.20 -5.21
N TYR A 780 26.08 3.65 -5.29
CA TYR A 780 25.75 5.02 -5.73
C TYR A 780 25.04 5.81 -4.62
N HIS A 781 25.26 7.12 -4.58
CA HIS A 781 24.52 7.99 -3.64
C HIS A 781 23.04 8.07 -3.99
N SER A 782 22.18 8.01 -2.97
CA SER A 782 20.72 8.10 -3.11
C SER A 782 20.22 9.53 -2.95
N TYR A 783 20.65 10.15 -1.85
CA TYR A 783 20.36 11.53 -1.52
C TYR A 783 21.64 12.21 -1.06
N ASN A 784 21.80 13.46 -1.48
CA ASN A 784 22.84 14.36 -1.01
C ASN A 784 22.19 15.52 -0.26
N THR A 785 23.00 16.41 0.31
CA THR A 785 22.57 17.69 0.87
C THR A 785 23.34 18.82 0.24
N MET A 786 22.71 19.98 0.11
CA MET A 786 23.40 21.21 -0.29
C MET A 786 23.66 22.09 0.93
N ASN A 787 24.84 22.71 0.95
CA ASN A 787 25.21 23.71 1.94
C ASN A 787 25.45 25.05 1.26
N VAL A 788 24.72 26.08 1.69
CA VAL A 788 24.89 27.46 1.20
C VAL A 788 25.93 28.15 2.08
N ARG A 789 27.10 28.42 1.49
CA ARG A 789 28.24 29.06 2.16
C ARG A 789 27.96 30.52 2.51
N GLN A 790 28.81 31.10 3.36
CA GLN A 790 28.77 32.54 3.67
C GLN A 790 29.05 33.43 2.45
N ASP A 791 29.85 32.95 1.49
CA ASP A 791 30.11 33.61 0.19
C ASP A 791 29.04 33.28 -0.87
N GLU A 792 27.91 32.71 -0.44
CA GLU A 792 26.77 32.26 -1.25
C GLU A 792 27.03 31.10 -2.22
N GLY A 793 28.26 30.55 -2.25
CA GLY A 793 28.56 29.34 -3.01
C GLY A 793 27.80 28.12 -2.50
N ILE A 794 27.54 27.15 -3.39
CA ILE A 794 26.79 25.93 -3.05
C ILE A 794 27.71 24.72 -3.05
N ASP A 795 27.90 24.12 -1.89
CA ASP A 795 28.59 22.84 -1.71
C ASP A 795 27.59 21.67 -1.74
N VAL A 796 28.06 20.51 -2.22
CA VAL A 796 27.32 19.24 -2.18
C VAL A 796 27.99 18.34 -1.15
N GLU A 797 27.19 17.84 -0.21
CA GLU A 797 27.60 16.93 0.85
C GLU A 797 26.87 15.60 0.68
N TYR A 798 27.54 14.50 1.00
CA TYR A 798 27.06 13.16 0.73
C TYR A 798 26.53 12.47 1.99
N LEU A 799 25.46 11.68 1.83
CA LEU A 799 24.89 10.86 2.90
C LEU A 799 25.35 9.40 2.80
N PRO A 800 25.16 8.60 3.88
CA PRO A 800 25.42 7.16 3.86
C PRO A 800 24.69 6.43 2.73
N GLU A 801 25.18 5.24 2.40
CA GLU A 801 24.56 4.35 1.41
C GLU A 801 23.10 4.06 1.77
N MET A 802 22.22 4.00 0.76
CA MET A 802 20.83 3.61 0.96
C MET A 802 20.38 2.71 -0.18
N LEU A 803 19.54 1.72 0.11
CA LEU A 803 19.04 0.76 -0.87
C LEU A 803 18.32 1.43 -2.05
N GLU A 804 17.56 2.49 -1.78
CA GLU A 804 16.75 3.19 -2.79
C GLU A 804 17.57 3.74 -3.97
N GLY A 805 18.76 4.30 -3.72
CA GLY A 805 19.63 4.79 -4.80
C GLY A 805 20.17 3.65 -5.67
N GLN A 806 20.35 2.46 -5.07
CA GLN A 806 20.86 1.29 -5.78
C GLN A 806 19.77 0.77 -6.74
N VAL A 807 18.54 0.67 -6.25
CA VAL A 807 17.35 0.36 -7.06
C VAL A 807 17.21 1.37 -8.21
N ALA A 808 17.30 2.65 -7.92
CA ALA A 808 17.07 3.70 -8.90
C ALA A 808 18.16 3.74 -9.98
N VAL A 809 19.44 3.59 -9.61
CA VAL A 809 20.54 3.58 -10.61
C VAL A 809 20.50 2.31 -11.47
N LEU A 810 20.17 1.14 -10.90
CA LEU A 810 19.93 -0.10 -11.65
C LEU A 810 18.77 0.08 -12.65
N SER A 811 17.74 0.84 -12.28
CA SER A 811 16.55 1.11 -13.11
C SER A 811 16.74 2.25 -14.12
N SER A 812 17.88 2.97 -14.10
CA SER A 812 18.10 4.17 -14.92
C SER A 812 18.42 3.89 -16.39
N GLY A 813 18.85 2.65 -16.69
CA GLY A 813 19.45 2.25 -17.96
C GLY A 813 20.83 2.87 -18.24
N TYR A 814 21.45 3.53 -17.25
CA TYR A 814 22.79 4.13 -17.39
C TYR A 814 23.90 3.08 -17.28
N LEU A 815 23.74 2.12 -16.36
CA LEU A 815 24.70 1.04 -16.15
C LEU A 815 24.62 0.01 -17.29
N THR A 816 25.76 -0.54 -17.67
CA THR A 816 25.76 -1.78 -18.47
C THR A 816 25.36 -2.96 -17.58
N PRO A 817 24.87 -4.06 -18.14
CA PRO A 817 24.55 -5.27 -17.38
C PRO A 817 25.72 -5.80 -16.52
N GLU A 818 26.96 -5.66 -16.99
CA GLU A 818 28.16 -6.04 -16.23
C GLU A 818 28.38 -5.12 -15.02
N ALA A 819 28.18 -3.81 -15.19
CA ALA A 819 28.27 -2.85 -14.09
C ALA A 819 27.14 -3.07 -13.08
N ALA A 820 25.92 -3.36 -13.55
CA ALA A 820 24.79 -3.74 -12.71
C ALA A 820 25.07 -5.01 -11.89
N LEU A 821 25.67 -6.03 -12.51
CA LEU A 821 26.08 -7.25 -11.81
C LEU A 821 27.14 -6.96 -10.74
N SER A 822 28.12 -6.11 -11.04
CA SER A 822 29.13 -5.67 -10.07
C SER A 822 28.50 -4.97 -8.88
N LEU A 823 27.59 -4.01 -9.13
CA LEU A 823 26.85 -3.30 -8.09
C LEU A 823 26.04 -4.26 -7.21
N CYS A 824 25.34 -5.23 -7.80
CA CYS A 824 24.57 -6.22 -7.03
C CYS A 824 25.45 -7.08 -6.13
N ARG A 825 26.64 -7.49 -6.61
CA ARG A 825 27.62 -8.23 -5.79
C ARG A 825 28.14 -7.39 -4.63
N THR A 826 28.45 -6.12 -4.88
CA THR A 826 28.82 -5.16 -3.83
C THR A 826 27.70 -5.00 -2.81
N LEU A 827 26.46 -4.83 -3.26
CA LEU A 827 25.28 -4.67 -2.41
C LEU A 827 25.11 -5.85 -1.45
N LYS A 828 25.30 -7.09 -1.93
CA LYS A 828 25.24 -8.31 -1.11
C LYS A 828 26.24 -8.32 0.04
N THR A 829 27.41 -7.71 -0.13
CA THR A 829 28.47 -7.63 0.89
C THR A 829 28.47 -6.32 1.69
N SER A 830 27.51 -5.43 1.41
CA SER A 830 27.42 -4.13 2.09
C SER A 830 26.73 -4.22 3.45
N ALA A 831 26.79 -3.15 4.22
CA ALA A 831 26.06 -3.01 5.48
C ALA A 831 24.52 -3.00 5.31
N LEU A 832 24.02 -2.97 4.07
CA LEU A 832 22.59 -3.05 3.77
C LEU A 832 22.07 -4.49 3.80
N PHE A 833 22.92 -5.51 3.70
CA PHE A 833 22.47 -6.90 3.77
C PHE A 833 22.30 -7.35 5.22
N ARG A 834 21.11 -7.84 5.56
CA ARG A 834 20.72 -8.32 6.89
C ARG A 834 20.54 -9.84 6.86
N GLU A 835 21.41 -10.54 7.59
CA GLU A 835 21.59 -12.00 7.49
C GLU A 835 20.42 -12.84 8.04
N ASP A 836 19.87 -12.48 9.21
CA ASP A 836 18.81 -13.25 9.88
C ASP A 836 17.52 -13.36 9.05
N GLN A 837 17.27 -12.37 8.19
CA GLN A 837 16.15 -12.31 7.26
C GLN A 837 16.56 -12.51 5.79
N TYR A 838 17.85 -12.73 5.51
CA TYR A 838 18.39 -12.91 4.16
C TYR A 838 17.91 -11.84 3.16
N SER A 839 17.97 -10.56 3.54
CA SER A 839 17.44 -9.48 2.70
C SER A 839 18.11 -8.13 3.00
N TYR A 840 17.54 -7.02 2.52
CA TYR A 840 18.18 -5.71 2.56
C TYR A 840 17.41 -4.68 3.41
N ILE A 841 18.13 -3.97 4.28
CA ILE A 841 17.63 -2.79 5.00
C ILE A 841 17.78 -1.52 4.16
N LEU A 842 17.04 -0.46 4.50
CA LEU A 842 17.02 0.77 3.69
C LEU A 842 18.32 1.58 3.77
N TYR A 843 18.97 1.59 4.93
CA TYR A 843 20.21 2.29 5.24
C TYR A 843 20.91 1.56 6.39
N PRO A 844 22.24 1.73 6.55
CA PRO A 844 22.99 1.04 7.58
C PRO A 844 22.42 1.27 8.98
N GLU A 845 22.44 0.22 9.78
CA GLU A 845 22.19 0.33 11.20
C GLU A 845 23.27 1.18 11.86
N LYS A 846 22.89 1.96 12.89
CA LYS A 846 23.83 2.76 13.67
C LYS A 846 23.44 2.76 15.13
N GLU A 847 24.43 2.73 16.00
CA GLU A 847 24.19 2.88 17.44
C GLU A 847 23.89 4.35 17.75
N LEU A 848 22.73 4.60 18.35
CA LEU A 848 22.39 5.94 18.84
C LEU A 848 23.03 6.15 20.22
N PRO A 849 23.49 7.38 20.54
CA PRO A 849 24.08 7.62 21.85
C PRO A 849 23.13 7.20 22.97
N HIS A 850 23.65 6.53 24.00
CA HIS A 850 22.87 6.22 25.18
C HIS A 850 22.37 7.52 25.84
N PHE A 851 21.29 7.42 26.63
CA PHE A 851 20.62 8.60 27.18
C PHE A 851 21.57 9.56 27.91
N CYS A 852 22.49 9.04 28.72
CA CYS A 852 23.46 9.82 29.49
C CYS A 852 24.59 10.43 28.64
N ASP A 853 24.73 10.03 27.38
CA ASP A 853 25.81 10.49 26.48
C ASP A 853 25.33 11.56 25.48
N LYS A 854 24.01 11.73 25.32
CA LYS A 854 23.40 12.59 24.27
C LYS A 854 23.65 14.09 24.44
N ASN A 855 23.76 14.58 25.66
CA ASN A 855 23.69 16.01 25.98
C ASN A 855 24.85 16.42 26.87
N ASN A 856 26.08 16.23 26.39
CA ASN A 856 27.28 16.45 27.17
C ASN A 856 28.20 17.45 26.46
N ALA A 857 28.56 18.51 27.16
CA ALA A 857 29.68 19.38 26.82
C ALA A 857 30.66 19.43 28.00
N SER A 858 31.95 19.49 27.71
CA SER A 858 32.98 19.56 28.75
C SER A 858 32.97 20.94 29.42
N GLU A 859 33.34 21.00 30.70
CA GLU A 859 33.47 22.30 31.39
C GLU A 859 34.42 23.25 30.62
N ALA A 860 35.49 22.73 30.02
CA ALA A 860 36.44 23.54 29.25
C ALA A 860 35.77 24.28 28.07
N GLU A 861 34.86 23.62 27.35
CA GLU A 861 34.11 24.23 26.24
C GLU A 861 33.18 25.34 26.73
N ILE A 862 32.56 25.15 27.90
CA ILE A 862 31.70 26.15 28.52
C ILE A 862 32.51 27.37 28.97
N ARG A 863 33.67 27.14 29.60
CA ARG A 863 34.56 28.23 30.06
C ARG A 863 35.14 29.04 28.90
N ALA A 864 35.27 28.44 27.71
CA ALA A 864 35.70 29.13 26.50
C ALA A 864 34.63 30.10 25.94
N ILE A 865 33.36 29.96 26.33
CA ILE A 865 32.26 30.83 25.90
C ILE A 865 31.88 31.75 27.06
N PRO A 866 32.27 33.05 27.05
CA PRO A 866 32.15 33.89 28.24
C PRO A 866 30.70 34.05 28.73
N PHE A 867 29.73 34.05 27.82
CA PHE A 867 28.31 34.08 28.17
C PHE A 867 27.88 32.85 28.96
N LEU A 868 28.23 31.63 28.52
CA LEU A 868 27.87 30.41 29.24
C LEU A 868 28.62 30.31 30.58
N SER A 869 29.87 30.75 30.65
CA SER A 869 30.60 30.82 31.93
C SER A 869 29.86 31.71 32.93
N ARG A 870 29.39 32.90 32.51
CA ARG A 870 28.59 33.79 33.37
C ARG A 870 27.30 33.12 33.85
N CYS A 871 26.57 32.42 32.96
CA CYS A 871 25.35 31.71 33.33
C CYS A 871 25.62 30.60 34.36
N VAL A 872 26.68 29.81 34.18
CA VAL A 872 27.03 28.75 35.14
C VAL A 872 27.45 29.33 36.48
N ASP A 873 28.24 30.41 36.50
CA ASP A 873 28.71 31.05 37.73
C ASP A 873 27.59 31.75 38.51
N SER A 874 26.56 32.25 37.82
CA SER A 874 25.37 32.85 38.44
C SER A 874 24.30 31.83 38.85
N GLY A 875 24.47 30.55 38.50
CA GLY A 875 23.47 29.49 38.71
C GLY A 875 22.27 29.56 37.75
N ASP A 876 22.35 30.35 36.67
CA ASP A 876 21.31 30.45 35.66
C ASP A 876 21.24 29.18 34.80
N CYS A 877 20.18 28.40 35.02
CA CYS A 877 19.93 27.14 34.34
C CYS A 877 19.09 27.30 33.05
N THR A 878 18.86 28.52 32.56
CA THR A 878 18.05 28.78 31.35
C THR A 878 18.63 28.06 30.13
N ILE A 879 19.95 28.06 29.99
CA ILE A 879 20.66 27.43 28.86
C ILE A 879 21.09 26.01 29.17
N GLY A 880 21.53 25.76 30.40
CA GLY A 880 22.06 24.48 30.84
C GLY A 880 22.76 24.59 32.18
N LYS A 881 23.29 23.47 32.69
CA LYS A 881 23.95 23.41 34.01
C LYS A 881 25.03 22.32 34.05
N LEU A 882 25.99 22.47 34.96
CA LEU A 882 26.95 21.41 35.31
C LEU A 882 26.30 20.37 36.24
N ASP A 883 26.57 19.10 36.01
CA ASP A 883 26.24 18.01 36.93
C ASP A 883 27.27 17.88 38.07
N ALA A 884 27.10 16.83 38.90
CA ALA A 884 28.01 16.53 40.01
C ALA A 884 29.43 16.16 39.54
N ASN A 885 29.59 15.72 38.29
CA ASN A 885 30.87 15.34 37.68
C ASN A 885 31.49 16.46 36.84
N ARG A 886 30.91 17.67 36.88
CA ARG A 886 31.37 18.84 36.10
C ARG A 886 31.20 18.67 34.57
N VAL A 887 30.22 17.87 34.15
CA VAL A 887 29.76 17.80 32.76
C VAL A 887 28.60 18.76 32.57
N PHE A 888 28.63 19.56 31.51
CA PHE A 888 27.56 20.49 31.19
C PHE A 888 26.48 19.83 30.35
N HIS A 889 25.23 20.08 30.69
CA HIS A 889 24.06 19.65 29.93
C HIS A 889 23.24 20.86 29.53
N PHE A 890 22.89 20.96 28.24
CA PHE A 890 21.91 21.94 27.79
C PHE A 890 20.54 21.69 28.43
N ASN A 891 19.71 22.72 28.49
CA ASN A 891 18.37 22.67 29.04
C ASN A 891 17.54 21.57 28.34
N PRO A 892 16.95 20.62 29.09
CA PRO A 892 16.22 19.50 28.51
C PRO A 892 14.92 19.90 27.77
N GLN A 893 14.49 21.16 27.86
CA GLN A 893 13.38 21.69 27.07
C GLN A 893 13.78 22.12 25.65
N PHE A 894 15.07 22.20 25.36
CA PHE A 894 15.52 22.44 23.99
C PHE A 894 15.19 21.22 23.12
N ARG A 895 14.63 21.50 21.94
CA ARG A 895 14.37 20.49 20.90
C ARG A 895 15.31 20.68 19.72
N ASN A 896 15.67 21.94 19.45
CA ASN A 896 16.58 22.36 18.38
C ASN A 896 17.04 23.80 18.69
N ALA A 897 17.91 24.35 17.84
CA ALA A 897 18.44 25.70 17.99
C ALA A 897 17.35 26.79 17.96
N LEU A 898 16.23 26.62 17.22
CA LEU A 898 15.13 27.59 17.20
C LEU A 898 14.41 27.67 18.55
N VAL A 899 14.18 26.52 19.20
CA VAL A 899 13.60 26.49 20.55
C VAL A 899 14.56 27.10 21.56
N MET A 900 15.85 26.79 21.46
CA MET A 900 16.89 27.43 22.29
C MET A 900 16.86 28.95 22.14
N GLU A 901 16.85 29.46 20.91
CA GLU A 901 16.77 30.91 20.61
C GLU A 901 15.48 31.54 21.16
N SER A 902 14.34 30.86 21.02
CA SER A 902 13.05 31.35 21.54
C SER A 902 13.07 31.44 23.07
N VAL A 903 13.66 30.46 23.76
CA VAL A 903 13.81 30.46 25.22
C VAL A 903 14.76 31.57 25.67
N LEU A 904 15.91 31.71 25.00
CA LEU A 904 16.88 32.79 25.26
C LEU A 904 16.24 34.18 25.11
N GLN A 905 15.42 34.37 24.08
CA GLN A 905 14.70 35.61 23.86
C GLN A 905 13.67 35.86 24.96
N LYS A 906 12.82 34.88 25.28
CA LYS A 906 11.77 35.01 26.31
C LYS A 906 12.34 35.26 27.71
N ALA A 907 13.53 34.72 28.00
CA ALA A 907 14.21 34.91 29.27
C ALA A 907 15.00 36.24 29.36
N GLY A 908 14.98 37.08 28.32
CA GLY A 908 15.80 38.31 28.25
C GLY A 908 17.31 38.05 28.16
N GLN A 909 17.73 36.80 28.02
CA GLN A 909 19.15 36.41 28.03
C GLN A 909 19.86 36.74 26.72
N LYS A 910 19.10 36.86 25.63
CA LYS A 910 19.64 37.27 24.32
C LYS A 910 20.24 38.68 24.35
N GLU A 911 19.71 39.58 25.17
CA GLU A 911 20.19 40.96 25.33
C GLU A 911 21.45 41.05 26.21
N ASN A 912 21.73 39.99 26.99
CA ASN A 912 22.87 39.90 27.92
C ASN A 912 24.14 39.27 27.29
N ALA A 913 24.10 38.99 25.98
CA ALA A 913 25.18 38.35 25.23
C ALA A 913 25.50 39.13 23.94
N LYS A 914 26.77 39.12 23.54
CA LYS A 914 27.17 39.60 22.21
C LYS A 914 26.75 38.57 21.15
N GLU A 915 26.48 39.02 19.93
CA GLU A 915 26.12 38.10 18.84
C GLU A 915 27.20 37.04 18.58
N SER A 916 28.49 37.38 18.74
CA SER A 916 29.58 36.40 18.65
C SER A 916 29.56 35.35 19.76
N GLU A 917 29.09 35.69 20.97
CA GLU A 917 28.91 34.74 22.07
C GLU A 917 27.71 33.82 21.78
N LEU A 918 26.60 34.37 21.30
CA LEU A 918 25.42 33.60 20.88
C LEU A 918 25.75 32.64 19.74
N GLN A 919 26.54 33.08 18.76
CA GLN A 919 27.01 32.20 17.68
C GLN A 919 27.85 31.03 18.22
N ALA A 920 28.77 31.29 19.16
CA ALA A 920 29.54 30.22 19.80
C ALA A 920 28.64 29.23 20.58
N VAL A 921 27.56 29.70 21.21
CA VAL A 921 26.55 28.81 21.83
C VAL A 921 25.85 27.96 20.77
N ARG A 922 25.44 28.53 19.63
CA ARG A 922 24.84 27.78 18.52
C ARG A 922 25.81 26.72 18.00
N ASP A 923 27.08 27.06 17.85
CA ASP A 923 28.11 26.15 17.35
C ASP A 923 28.38 25.02 18.35
N LEU A 924 28.39 25.30 19.66
CA LEU A 924 28.51 24.26 20.69
C LEU A 924 27.27 23.36 20.76
N TYR A 925 26.06 23.95 20.66
CA TYR A 925 24.82 23.20 20.61
C TYR A 925 24.78 22.28 19.39
N GLU A 926 25.17 22.80 18.22
CA GLU A 926 25.29 22.02 16.99
C GLU A 926 26.37 20.94 17.09
N LYS A 927 27.53 21.22 17.69
CA LYS A 927 28.57 20.21 17.95
C LYS A 927 28.06 19.08 18.84
N THR A 928 27.23 19.41 19.84
CA THR A 928 26.69 18.43 20.81
C THR A 928 25.66 17.51 20.15
N PHE A 929 24.74 18.07 19.35
CA PHE A 929 23.59 17.33 18.83
C PHE A 929 23.68 16.94 17.35
N ASN A 930 24.57 17.57 16.58
CA ASN A 930 24.80 17.35 15.14
C ASN A 930 23.50 17.33 14.30
N HIS A 931 22.62 18.31 14.54
CA HIS A 931 21.31 18.37 13.88
C HIS A 931 21.41 18.62 12.36
N ARG A 932 22.53 19.14 11.85
CA ARG A 932 22.78 19.25 10.41
C ARG A 932 22.76 17.90 9.69
N SER A 933 23.16 16.82 10.39
CA SER A 933 23.12 15.45 9.86
C SER A 933 21.75 14.76 10.00
N PHE A 934 20.75 15.44 10.57
CA PHE A 934 19.41 14.87 10.78
C PHE A 934 18.64 14.82 9.46
N THR A 935 18.48 13.62 8.92
CA THR A 935 17.73 13.37 7.68
C THR A 935 16.24 13.14 7.91
N GLY A 936 15.83 12.91 9.16
CA GLY A 936 14.45 12.64 9.56
C GLY A 936 14.39 11.56 10.65
N ARG A 937 13.18 11.06 10.93
CA ARG A 937 12.95 10.04 11.95
C ARG A 937 13.62 8.69 11.64
N SER A 938 13.93 8.43 10.37
CA SER A 938 14.65 7.27 9.83
C SER A 938 15.78 6.77 10.71
N GLY A 939 16.71 7.66 11.02
CA GLY A 939 17.88 7.37 11.82
C GLY A 939 17.67 7.48 13.33
N THR A 940 16.44 7.56 13.82
CA THR A 940 16.13 7.80 15.25
C THR A 940 15.03 6.91 15.83
N PHE A 941 14.60 5.87 15.09
CA PHE A 941 13.62 4.87 15.54
C PHE A 941 13.95 3.48 14.98
N TYR A 942 13.28 2.43 15.47
CA TYR A 942 13.71 1.03 15.33
C TYR A 942 12.70 0.09 14.65
N ALA A 943 11.73 0.66 13.92
CA ALA A 943 10.69 -0.09 13.20
C ALA A 943 10.21 0.73 11.99
N TYR A 944 9.26 0.22 11.21
CA TYR A 944 8.83 0.82 9.94
C TYR A 944 10.01 0.97 8.98
N GLU A 945 10.32 2.20 8.55
CA GLU A 945 11.51 2.48 7.75
C GLU A 945 12.80 2.48 8.58
N GLY A 946 12.74 2.46 9.91
CA GLY A 946 13.85 2.75 10.84
C GLY A 946 15.03 1.77 10.86
N LEU A 947 15.94 2.03 11.80
CA LEU A 947 17.19 1.29 11.96
C LEU A 947 16.94 -0.21 12.13
N GLY A 948 17.69 -1.02 11.38
CA GLY A 948 17.59 -2.49 11.39
C GLY A 948 16.33 -3.07 10.72
N SER A 949 15.40 -2.24 10.24
CA SER A 949 14.15 -2.70 9.63
C SER A 949 14.27 -2.92 8.13
N ILE A 950 13.77 -4.06 7.65
CA ILE A 950 13.60 -4.32 6.21
C ILE A 950 12.25 -3.73 5.78
N TYR A 951 12.24 -2.92 4.73
CA TYR A 951 11.01 -2.40 4.13
C TYR A 951 10.78 -3.09 2.77
N TRP A 952 9.84 -4.04 2.74
CA TRP A 952 9.74 -5.04 1.69
C TRP A 952 9.42 -4.48 0.30
N HIS A 953 8.71 -3.33 0.23
CA HIS A 953 8.46 -2.68 -1.06
C HIS A 953 9.76 -2.30 -1.77
N MET A 954 10.78 -1.80 -1.06
CA MET A 954 12.05 -1.43 -1.69
C MET A 954 12.85 -2.65 -2.15
N VAL A 955 12.75 -3.77 -1.41
CA VAL A 955 13.35 -5.05 -1.81
C VAL A 955 12.69 -5.59 -3.07
N ALA A 956 11.35 -5.52 -3.19
CA ALA A 956 10.66 -5.95 -4.39
C ALA A 956 10.97 -5.04 -5.61
N LYS A 957 11.20 -3.73 -5.38
CA LYS A 957 11.74 -2.85 -6.43
C LYS A 957 13.16 -3.23 -6.86
N LEU A 958 14.03 -3.62 -5.91
CA LEU A 958 15.35 -4.15 -6.24
C LEU A 958 15.23 -5.40 -7.12
N MET A 959 14.34 -6.32 -6.75
CA MET A 959 14.09 -7.54 -7.51
C MET A 959 13.67 -7.22 -8.95
N LEU A 960 12.74 -6.27 -9.15
CA LEU A 960 12.33 -5.81 -10.48
C LEU A 960 13.48 -5.14 -11.25
N ALA A 961 14.28 -4.28 -10.61
CA ALA A 961 15.41 -3.60 -11.24
C ALA A 961 16.51 -4.60 -11.69
N VAL A 962 16.81 -5.62 -10.87
CA VAL A 962 17.72 -6.71 -11.24
C VAL A 962 17.17 -7.49 -12.43
N GLN A 963 15.86 -7.79 -12.43
CA GLN A 963 15.21 -8.48 -13.54
C GLN A 963 15.31 -7.68 -14.84
N GLU A 964 15.03 -6.38 -14.84
CA GLU A 964 15.18 -5.52 -16.03
C GLU A 964 16.63 -5.57 -16.59
N ASN A 965 17.64 -5.60 -15.71
CA ASN A 965 19.05 -5.75 -16.13
C ASN A 965 19.39 -7.12 -16.69
N CYS A 966 18.78 -8.20 -16.17
CA CYS A 966 18.90 -9.54 -16.75
C CYS A 966 18.39 -9.53 -18.20
N LEU A 967 17.23 -8.91 -18.46
CA LEU A 967 16.63 -8.84 -19.79
C LEU A 967 17.49 -8.01 -20.76
N ALA A 968 18.18 -6.99 -20.26
CA ALA A 968 19.08 -6.15 -21.05
C ALA A 968 20.43 -6.84 -21.37
N ALA A 969 20.85 -7.83 -20.58
CA ALA A 969 22.12 -8.54 -20.77
C ALA A 969 22.13 -9.35 -22.07
N LYS A 970 23.03 -9.02 -23.00
CA LYS A 970 23.21 -9.77 -24.25
C LYS A 970 24.18 -10.94 -24.11
N ASP A 971 25.19 -10.80 -23.26
CA ASP A 971 26.15 -11.87 -22.97
C ASP A 971 25.48 -12.98 -22.13
N PRO A 972 25.53 -14.25 -22.55
CA PRO A 972 24.89 -15.34 -21.81
C PRO A 972 25.45 -15.54 -20.40
N SER A 973 26.73 -15.24 -20.15
CA SER A 973 27.36 -15.44 -18.84
C SER A 973 26.96 -14.35 -17.85
N THR A 974 26.98 -13.07 -18.29
CA THR A 974 26.47 -11.94 -17.50
C THR A 974 24.98 -12.12 -17.21
N ARG A 975 24.19 -12.52 -18.22
CA ARG A 975 22.76 -12.79 -18.04
C ARG A 975 22.52 -13.87 -16.99
N LYS A 976 23.20 -15.01 -17.10
CA LYS A 976 23.11 -16.10 -16.11
C LYS A 976 23.41 -15.60 -14.69
N ALA A 977 24.51 -14.88 -14.51
CA ALA A 977 24.92 -14.38 -13.20
C ALA A 977 23.92 -13.37 -12.62
N LEU A 978 23.32 -12.52 -13.46
CA LEU A 978 22.24 -11.62 -13.02
C LEU A 978 20.96 -12.39 -12.66
N THR A 979 20.62 -13.46 -13.39
CA THR A 979 19.49 -14.33 -13.02
C THR A 979 19.74 -15.00 -11.66
N GLU A 980 20.96 -15.45 -11.38
CA GLU A 980 21.34 -15.96 -10.05
C GLU A 980 21.14 -14.89 -8.96
N VAL A 981 21.52 -13.64 -9.22
CA VAL A 981 21.26 -12.51 -8.30
C VAL A 981 19.75 -12.27 -8.11
N TYR A 982 18.95 -12.32 -9.17
CA TYR A 982 17.49 -12.17 -9.07
C TYR A 982 16.88 -13.19 -8.09
N TYR A 983 17.25 -14.47 -8.22
CA TYR A 983 16.77 -15.51 -7.32
C TYR A 983 17.38 -15.43 -5.92
N ASP A 984 18.59 -14.90 -5.77
CA ASP A 984 19.18 -14.59 -4.46
C ASP A 984 18.37 -13.52 -3.70
N VAL A 985 17.96 -12.44 -4.39
CA VAL A 985 17.10 -11.40 -3.82
C VAL A 985 15.71 -11.97 -3.49
N ARG A 986 15.11 -12.73 -4.42
CA ARG A 986 13.79 -13.36 -4.26
C ARG A 986 13.74 -14.33 -3.09
N ALA A 987 14.83 -15.04 -2.79
CA ALA A 987 14.91 -15.96 -1.64
C ALA A 987 14.65 -15.26 -0.30
N GLY A 988 14.89 -13.94 -0.20
CA GLY A 988 14.56 -13.14 0.97
C GLY A 988 13.06 -12.84 1.15
N ILE A 989 12.24 -13.03 0.12
CA ILE A 989 10.79 -12.75 0.14
C ILE A 989 10.05 -13.81 0.96
N GLY A 990 8.95 -13.37 1.61
CA GLY A 990 8.20 -14.12 2.62
C GLY A 990 7.89 -15.57 2.27
N PHE A 991 7.31 -15.86 1.11
CA PHE A 991 6.84 -17.21 0.76
C PHE A 991 7.95 -18.26 0.66
N ASN A 992 9.23 -17.85 0.63
CA ASN A 992 10.39 -18.73 0.65
C ASN A 992 10.86 -19.06 2.08
N LYS A 993 10.21 -18.54 3.12
CA LYS A 993 10.62 -18.67 4.53
C LYS A 993 9.72 -19.59 5.33
N ALA A 994 10.28 -20.19 6.37
CA ALA A 994 9.50 -20.82 7.42
C ALA A 994 8.67 -19.76 8.18
N PRO A 995 7.46 -20.09 8.68
CA PRO A 995 6.62 -19.14 9.41
C PRO A 995 7.31 -18.48 10.60
N GLU A 996 8.16 -19.20 11.33
CA GLU A 996 8.90 -18.67 12.47
C GLU A 996 9.90 -17.57 12.08
N VAL A 997 10.62 -17.76 10.96
CA VAL A 997 11.56 -16.76 10.43
C VAL A 997 10.81 -15.55 9.87
N TYR A 998 9.72 -15.79 9.15
CA TYR A 998 8.90 -14.69 8.61
C TYR A 998 8.16 -13.92 9.70
N GLY A 999 7.70 -14.64 10.73
CA GLY A 999 6.89 -14.14 11.83
C GLY A 999 5.41 -13.95 11.50
N ALA A 1000 4.90 -14.62 10.46
CA ALA A 1000 3.49 -14.64 10.05
C ALA A 1000 3.23 -15.80 9.07
N PHE A 1001 2.06 -15.84 8.42
CA PHE A 1001 1.84 -16.68 7.23
C PHE A 1001 2.81 -16.26 6.10
N PRO A 1002 3.72 -17.13 5.62
CA PRO A 1002 4.73 -16.75 4.61
C PRO A 1002 4.14 -16.26 3.28
N THR A 1003 2.93 -16.69 2.93
CA THR A 1003 2.25 -16.31 1.69
C THR A 1003 1.64 -14.91 1.73
N ASP A 1004 1.53 -14.27 2.89
CA ASP A 1004 0.92 -12.95 3.01
C ASP A 1004 1.98 -11.85 2.90
N PRO A 1005 1.74 -10.79 2.12
CA PRO A 1005 2.63 -9.64 2.08
C PRO A 1005 2.44 -8.74 3.31
N TYR A 1006 3.55 -8.14 3.77
CA TYR A 1006 3.63 -7.23 4.90
C TYR A 1006 4.52 -6.04 4.54
N SER A 1007 4.30 -4.86 5.12
CA SER A 1007 5.10 -3.67 4.76
C SER A 1007 6.56 -3.78 5.20
N HIS A 1008 6.84 -4.28 6.40
CA HIS A 1008 8.19 -4.27 6.95
C HIS A 1008 8.44 -5.36 8.01
N THR A 1009 9.72 -5.64 8.28
CA THR A 1009 10.17 -6.56 9.34
C THR A 1009 11.27 -5.89 10.17
N PRO A 1010 10.97 -5.40 11.39
CA PRO A 1010 11.95 -4.75 12.27
C PRO A 1010 13.06 -5.70 12.74
N ALA A 1011 14.14 -5.15 13.31
CA ALA A 1011 15.15 -5.95 14.00
C ALA A 1011 14.53 -6.69 15.19
N GLY A 1012 14.84 -7.99 15.34
CA GLY A 1012 14.36 -8.82 16.45
C GLY A 1012 12.85 -9.11 16.47
N GLN A 1013 12.11 -8.81 15.39
CA GLN A 1013 10.66 -9.00 15.31
C GLN A 1013 10.25 -9.66 13.99
N GLY A 1014 9.05 -10.24 13.98
CA GLY A 1014 8.38 -10.75 12.77
C GLY A 1014 7.76 -9.66 11.89
N ALA A 1015 7.20 -10.08 10.75
CA ALA A 1015 6.53 -9.22 9.78
C ALA A 1015 5.42 -8.33 10.39
N LYS A 1016 5.33 -7.07 9.94
CA LYS A 1016 4.43 -6.03 10.45
C LYS A 1016 3.65 -5.34 9.34
N GLN A 1017 2.41 -4.99 9.67
CA GLN A 1017 1.43 -4.33 8.81
C GLN A 1017 1.00 -5.19 7.58
N PRO A 1018 0.00 -6.08 7.74
CA PRO A 1018 -0.40 -7.02 6.68
C PRO A 1018 -1.08 -6.33 5.49
N GLY A 1019 -1.05 -6.99 4.33
CA GLY A 1019 -1.96 -6.77 3.21
C GLY A 1019 -1.50 -5.71 2.21
N MET A 1020 -2.16 -4.55 2.19
CA MET A 1020 -2.11 -3.55 1.11
C MET A 1020 -0.82 -2.70 1.05
N THR A 1021 0.34 -3.36 0.95
CA THR A 1021 1.66 -2.76 0.70
C THR A 1021 1.92 -2.56 -0.80
N GLY A 1022 2.77 -1.58 -1.16
CA GLY A 1022 3.16 -1.37 -2.56
C GLY A 1022 4.07 -2.47 -3.13
N GLN A 1023 4.63 -3.32 -2.26
CA GLN A 1023 5.42 -4.49 -2.62
C GLN A 1023 4.71 -5.37 -3.65
N VAL A 1024 3.41 -5.62 -3.44
CA VAL A 1024 2.63 -6.58 -4.23
C VAL A 1024 2.63 -6.28 -5.72
N LYS A 1025 2.64 -4.99 -6.11
CA LYS A 1025 2.62 -4.62 -7.52
C LYS A 1025 3.93 -4.98 -8.21
N GLU A 1026 5.06 -4.85 -7.51
CA GLU A 1026 6.37 -5.16 -8.08
C GLU A 1026 6.53 -6.67 -8.27
N GLU A 1027 5.96 -7.45 -7.34
CA GLU A 1027 5.95 -8.91 -7.41
C GLU A 1027 5.03 -9.44 -8.51
N ILE A 1028 3.90 -8.76 -8.77
CA ILE A 1028 3.06 -9.07 -9.95
C ILE A 1028 3.85 -8.84 -11.25
N LEU A 1029 4.53 -7.69 -11.38
CA LEU A 1029 5.32 -7.35 -12.57
C LEU A 1029 6.45 -8.36 -12.81
N THR A 1030 7.18 -8.70 -11.75
CA THR A 1030 8.27 -9.68 -11.84
C THR A 1030 7.76 -11.08 -12.17
N ARG A 1031 6.60 -11.48 -11.64
CA ARG A 1031 5.97 -12.77 -11.96
C ARG A 1031 5.59 -12.89 -13.43
N TRP A 1032 5.14 -11.81 -14.08
CA TRP A 1032 4.84 -11.84 -15.51
C TRP A 1032 6.06 -12.11 -16.38
N THR A 1033 7.19 -11.51 -16.02
CA THR A 1033 8.46 -11.84 -16.67
C THR A 1033 8.93 -13.25 -16.34
N GLU A 1034 8.72 -13.75 -15.11
CA GLU A 1034 9.03 -15.15 -14.75
C GLU A 1034 8.30 -16.15 -15.64
N LEU A 1035 7.02 -15.89 -15.89
CA LEU A 1035 6.17 -16.66 -16.79
C LEU A 1035 6.47 -16.41 -18.28
N GLY A 1036 7.31 -15.43 -18.60
CA GLY A 1036 7.76 -15.15 -19.96
C GLY A 1036 6.84 -14.26 -20.78
N ILE A 1037 5.90 -13.55 -20.17
CA ILE A 1037 5.03 -12.61 -20.89
C ILE A 1037 5.85 -11.41 -21.36
N ARG A 1038 5.98 -11.24 -22.68
CA ARG A 1038 6.64 -10.09 -23.30
C ARG A 1038 5.82 -9.52 -24.43
N VAL A 1039 5.63 -8.19 -24.42
CA VAL A 1039 4.95 -7.46 -25.48
C VAL A 1039 5.93 -6.47 -26.10
N GLU A 1040 6.06 -6.49 -27.43
CA GLU A 1040 6.81 -5.50 -28.19
C GLU A 1040 6.05 -5.18 -29.48
N ASP A 1041 5.91 -3.89 -29.80
CA ASP A 1041 5.16 -3.39 -30.96
C ASP A 1041 3.75 -4.02 -31.09
N GLY A 1042 3.06 -4.22 -29.97
CA GLY A 1042 1.73 -4.82 -29.90
C GLY A 1042 1.67 -6.31 -30.26
N ILE A 1043 2.81 -7.02 -30.18
CA ILE A 1043 2.88 -8.47 -30.42
C ILE A 1043 3.28 -9.17 -29.13
N LEU A 1044 2.46 -10.12 -28.69
CA LEU A 1044 2.74 -10.99 -27.55
C LEU A 1044 3.73 -12.09 -27.93
N SER A 1045 4.70 -12.31 -27.05
CA SER A 1045 5.62 -13.43 -27.11
C SER A 1045 5.79 -14.07 -25.74
N LEU A 1046 6.12 -15.36 -25.76
CA LEU A 1046 6.27 -16.21 -24.58
C LEU A 1046 7.74 -16.64 -24.46
N ASP A 1047 8.46 -16.06 -23.50
CA ASP A 1047 9.89 -16.29 -23.28
C ASP A 1047 10.18 -16.68 -21.83
N PRO A 1048 9.92 -17.94 -21.44
CA PRO A 1048 9.97 -18.40 -20.06
C PRO A 1048 11.40 -18.69 -19.58
N GLU A 1049 12.34 -17.79 -19.90
CA GLU A 1049 13.77 -17.94 -19.56
C GLU A 1049 14.00 -18.04 -18.05
N PHE A 1050 13.17 -17.35 -17.25
CA PHE A 1050 13.20 -17.37 -15.80
C PHE A 1050 12.43 -18.56 -15.21
N LEU A 1051 11.49 -19.17 -15.94
CA LEU A 1051 10.64 -20.23 -15.41
C LEU A 1051 11.45 -21.49 -15.08
N GLY A 1052 11.21 -22.09 -13.91
CA GLY A 1052 11.90 -23.29 -13.47
C GLY A 1052 11.17 -24.57 -13.81
N ILE A 1053 11.92 -25.62 -14.21
CA ILE A 1053 11.39 -26.99 -14.29
C ILE A 1053 10.64 -27.37 -13.00
N PRO A 1054 11.12 -27.03 -11.78
CA PRO A 1054 10.40 -27.39 -10.57
C PRO A 1054 9.01 -26.75 -10.42
N GLU A 1055 8.66 -25.71 -11.19
CA GLU A 1055 7.30 -25.16 -11.22
C GLU A 1055 6.35 -25.96 -12.12
N ILE A 1056 6.88 -26.79 -13.03
CA ILE A 1056 6.07 -27.65 -13.90
C ILE A 1056 5.50 -28.80 -13.06
N ARG A 1057 4.19 -29.02 -13.18
CA ARG A 1057 3.49 -30.09 -12.44
C ARG A 1057 3.91 -31.47 -12.94
N GLU A 1058 3.55 -32.49 -12.17
CA GLU A 1058 3.83 -33.89 -12.50
C GLU A 1058 3.23 -34.34 -13.84
N ASP A 1059 2.12 -33.72 -14.27
CA ASP A 1059 1.50 -33.98 -15.58
C ASP A 1059 2.20 -33.28 -16.76
N GLY A 1060 3.34 -32.63 -16.50
CA GLY A 1060 4.13 -31.90 -17.47
C GLY A 1060 3.54 -30.54 -17.85
N THR A 1061 2.57 -30.01 -17.09
CA THR A 1061 1.91 -28.74 -17.38
C THR A 1061 2.11 -27.66 -16.31
N LEU A 1062 2.01 -26.40 -16.74
CA LEU A 1062 1.84 -25.23 -15.89
C LEU A 1062 0.73 -24.37 -16.50
N ARG A 1063 -0.17 -23.83 -15.68
CA ARG A 1063 -1.29 -23.01 -16.17
C ARG A 1063 -1.36 -21.68 -15.45
N PHE A 1064 -1.76 -20.64 -16.17
CA PHE A 1064 -2.05 -19.33 -15.60
C PHE A 1064 -3.02 -18.57 -16.49
N SER A 1065 -3.76 -17.62 -15.92
CA SER A 1065 -4.55 -16.66 -16.69
C SER A 1065 -3.76 -15.37 -16.92
N TRP A 1066 -3.87 -14.80 -18.12
CA TRP A 1066 -3.41 -13.43 -18.39
C TRP A 1066 -4.33 -12.74 -19.40
N CYS A 1067 -4.72 -11.49 -19.16
CA CYS A 1067 -5.73 -10.79 -19.96
C CYS A 1067 -7.02 -11.63 -20.17
N ASN A 1068 -7.48 -12.33 -19.12
CA ASN A 1068 -8.66 -13.23 -19.20
C ASN A 1068 -8.54 -14.36 -20.24
N THR A 1069 -7.33 -14.72 -20.63
CA THR A 1069 -7.04 -15.86 -21.52
C THR A 1069 -6.26 -16.92 -20.74
N LEU A 1070 -6.60 -18.20 -20.93
CA LEU A 1070 -5.85 -19.29 -20.31
C LEU A 1070 -4.54 -19.55 -21.08
N PHE A 1071 -3.43 -19.60 -20.37
CA PHE A 1071 -2.13 -20.03 -20.90
C PHE A 1071 -1.76 -21.38 -20.30
N VAL A 1072 -1.32 -22.29 -21.15
CA VAL A 1072 -0.88 -23.63 -20.76
C VAL A 1072 0.53 -23.87 -21.30
N TYR A 1073 1.50 -24.08 -20.43
CA TYR A 1073 2.83 -24.54 -20.83
C TYR A 1073 2.90 -26.05 -20.72
N ARG A 1074 3.40 -26.71 -21.77
CA ARG A 1074 3.53 -28.18 -21.85
C ARG A 1074 4.97 -28.59 -22.14
N LEU A 1075 5.57 -29.34 -21.24
CA LEU A 1075 6.94 -29.84 -21.38
C LEU A 1075 7.03 -30.96 -22.44
N GLU A 1076 7.87 -30.77 -23.44
CA GLU A 1076 8.22 -31.81 -24.43
C GLU A 1076 9.14 -32.86 -23.80
N ASN A 1077 8.83 -34.15 -23.99
CA ASN A 1077 9.61 -35.30 -23.50
C ASN A 1077 9.82 -35.33 -21.97
N ALA A 1078 8.74 -35.29 -21.19
CA ALA A 1078 8.82 -35.40 -19.74
C ALA A 1078 9.41 -36.75 -19.29
N ASP A 1079 10.62 -36.76 -18.72
CA ASP A 1079 11.09 -37.88 -17.90
C ASP A 1079 10.31 -37.88 -16.58
N ALA A 1080 9.74 -39.04 -16.21
CA ALA A 1080 8.77 -39.21 -15.12
C ALA A 1080 9.31 -38.99 -13.69
N ASN A 1081 10.38 -38.22 -13.50
CA ASN A 1081 11.11 -38.13 -12.23
C ASN A 1081 11.43 -36.70 -11.78
N THR A 1082 10.49 -35.76 -11.96
CA THR A 1082 10.55 -34.40 -11.43
C THR A 1082 9.67 -34.26 -10.18
N ALA A 1083 9.96 -35.01 -9.11
CA ALA A 1083 9.17 -35.00 -7.88
C ALA A 1083 10.03 -34.68 -6.65
N SER A 1084 10.19 -33.39 -6.35
CA SER A 1084 10.51 -32.86 -5.02
C SER A 1084 10.20 -31.36 -5.00
N LYS A 1085 9.94 -30.78 -3.80
CA LYS A 1085 9.76 -29.32 -3.63
C LYS A 1085 10.87 -28.56 -4.39
N PRO A 1086 10.55 -27.48 -5.12
CA PRO A 1086 11.54 -26.66 -5.80
C PRO A 1086 12.66 -26.21 -4.86
N ASP A 1087 13.85 -26.80 -5.02
CA ASP A 1087 15.06 -26.25 -4.41
C ASP A 1087 15.70 -25.29 -5.38
N TRP A 1088 15.22 -24.05 -5.36
CA TRP A 1088 15.70 -22.97 -6.23
C TRP A 1088 17.20 -22.69 -6.07
N SER A 1089 17.79 -23.03 -4.91
CA SER A 1089 19.22 -22.90 -4.65
C SER A 1089 20.07 -23.89 -5.44
N LYS A 1090 19.47 -25.00 -5.90
CA LYS A 1090 20.11 -26.05 -6.70
C LYS A 1090 19.78 -25.96 -8.19
N ARG A 1091 19.04 -24.93 -8.62
CA ARG A 1091 18.68 -24.76 -10.03
C ARG A 1091 19.91 -24.38 -10.84
N ASP A 1092 20.16 -25.16 -11.90
CA ASP A 1092 21.18 -24.84 -12.90
C ASP A 1092 20.63 -23.82 -13.91
N TRP A 1093 20.93 -22.54 -13.68
CA TRP A 1093 20.55 -21.42 -14.56
C TRP A 1093 21.22 -21.45 -15.95
N SER A 1094 22.08 -22.43 -16.23
CA SER A 1094 22.56 -22.67 -17.60
C SER A 1094 21.53 -23.35 -18.50
N LYS A 1095 20.58 -24.09 -17.92
CA LYS A 1095 19.51 -24.79 -18.65
C LYS A 1095 18.26 -23.91 -18.73
N ARG A 1096 17.76 -23.68 -19.94
CA ARG A 1096 16.68 -22.73 -20.20
C ARG A 1096 15.47 -23.40 -20.83
N LEU A 1097 14.28 -22.95 -20.45
CA LEU A 1097 13.05 -23.34 -21.13
C LEU A 1097 12.82 -22.41 -22.31
N ASN A 1098 12.66 -22.99 -23.49
CA ASN A 1098 12.28 -22.27 -24.68
C ASN A 1098 10.97 -22.81 -25.24
N VAL A 1099 10.16 -21.91 -25.79
CA VAL A 1099 8.94 -22.26 -26.51
C VAL A 1099 9.28 -22.69 -27.95
N THR A 1100 8.80 -23.85 -28.38
CA THR A 1100 9.03 -24.41 -29.72
C THR A 1100 7.86 -24.15 -30.67
N GLY A 1101 6.65 -24.03 -30.15
CA GLY A 1101 5.45 -23.71 -30.91
C GLY A 1101 4.27 -23.36 -30.00
N LEU A 1102 3.29 -22.69 -30.59
CA LEU A 1102 2.08 -22.21 -29.93
C LEU A 1102 0.84 -22.78 -30.63
N THR A 1103 -0.16 -23.15 -29.84
CA THR A 1103 -1.50 -23.50 -30.30
C THR A 1103 -2.48 -22.51 -29.72
N VAL A 1104 -3.18 -21.76 -30.58
CA VAL A 1104 -4.19 -20.76 -30.19
C VAL A 1104 -5.57 -21.34 -30.43
N THR A 1105 -6.39 -21.42 -29.38
CA THR A 1105 -7.76 -21.92 -29.45
C THR A 1105 -8.74 -20.75 -29.35
N LYS A 1106 -9.61 -20.63 -30.36
CA LYS A 1106 -10.67 -19.63 -30.40
C LYS A 1106 -11.96 -20.13 -29.75
N SER A 1107 -12.82 -19.21 -29.34
CA SER A 1107 -14.15 -19.52 -28.77
C SER A 1107 -15.09 -20.26 -29.73
N SER A 1108 -14.82 -20.22 -31.04
CA SER A 1108 -15.51 -21.04 -32.05
C SER A 1108 -15.11 -22.53 -32.03
N GLY A 1109 -14.04 -22.88 -31.30
CA GLY A 1109 -13.38 -24.19 -31.33
C GLY A 1109 -12.32 -24.35 -32.42
N GLU A 1110 -12.09 -23.32 -33.25
CA GLU A 1110 -11.00 -23.32 -34.23
C GLU A 1110 -9.64 -23.20 -33.52
N THR A 1111 -8.66 -23.98 -33.97
CA THR A 1111 -7.28 -23.95 -33.47
C THR A 1111 -6.31 -23.50 -34.56
N ALA A 1112 -5.36 -22.63 -34.23
CA ALA A 1112 -4.26 -22.22 -35.09
C ALA A 1112 -2.90 -22.60 -34.47
N GLU A 1113 -1.99 -23.09 -35.30
CA GLU A 1113 -0.62 -23.46 -34.89
C GLU A 1113 0.38 -22.42 -35.38
N HIS A 1114 1.30 -22.02 -34.51
CA HIS A 1114 2.39 -21.10 -34.83
C HIS A 1114 3.73 -21.73 -34.44
N GLU A 1115 4.72 -21.63 -35.33
CA GLU A 1115 6.10 -22.00 -34.98
C GLU A 1115 6.77 -20.92 -34.12
N GLY A 1116 7.60 -21.33 -33.17
CA GLY A 1116 8.31 -20.43 -32.27
C GLY A 1116 7.43 -19.89 -31.15
N ASN A 1117 7.73 -18.68 -30.69
CA ASN A 1117 7.21 -18.17 -29.41
C ASN A 1117 6.40 -16.88 -29.52
N ARG A 1118 6.02 -16.47 -30.73
CA ARG A 1118 5.31 -15.21 -31.00
C ARG A 1118 3.92 -15.49 -31.55
N LEU A 1119 2.93 -14.74 -31.07
CA LEU A 1119 1.61 -14.69 -31.69
C LEU A 1119 1.60 -13.80 -32.93
N THR A 1120 0.54 -13.90 -33.72
CA THR A 1120 0.25 -12.88 -34.74
C THR A 1120 -0.20 -11.58 -34.07
N ARG A 1121 -0.15 -10.47 -34.82
CA ARG A 1121 -0.67 -9.17 -34.35
C ARG A 1121 -2.18 -9.23 -34.07
N GLU A 1122 -2.92 -9.97 -34.89
CA GLU A 1122 -4.37 -10.14 -34.74
C GLU A 1122 -4.71 -10.91 -33.46
N ASP A 1123 -4.04 -12.04 -33.22
CA ASP A 1123 -4.23 -12.83 -32.00
C ASP A 1123 -3.81 -12.05 -30.74
N SER A 1124 -2.70 -11.32 -30.83
CA SER A 1124 -2.24 -10.45 -29.73
C SER A 1124 -3.29 -9.39 -29.39
N ALA A 1125 -3.84 -8.70 -30.39
CA ALA A 1125 -4.90 -7.71 -30.21
C ALA A 1125 -6.19 -8.32 -29.63
N ALA A 1126 -6.53 -9.55 -30.03
CA ALA A 1126 -7.69 -10.27 -29.49
C ALA A 1126 -7.53 -10.60 -27.99
N VAL A 1127 -6.31 -10.94 -27.54
CA VAL A 1127 -5.98 -11.12 -26.11
C VAL A 1127 -6.04 -9.79 -25.37
N PHE A 1128 -5.36 -8.75 -25.86
CA PHE A 1128 -5.27 -7.46 -25.16
C PHE A 1128 -6.61 -6.73 -25.02
N SER A 1129 -7.50 -6.89 -26.00
CA SER A 1129 -8.86 -6.37 -25.97
C SER A 1129 -9.80 -7.15 -25.05
N ARG A 1130 -9.36 -8.30 -24.52
CA ARG A 1130 -10.16 -9.20 -23.68
C ARG A 1130 -11.51 -9.56 -24.30
N SER A 1131 -11.55 -9.66 -25.63
CA SER A 1131 -12.76 -9.88 -26.44
C SER A 1131 -13.43 -11.23 -26.20
N GLY A 1132 -12.73 -12.19 -25.57
CA GLY A 1132 -13.16 -13.58 -25.45
C GLY A 1132 -13.08 -14.37 -26.77
N THR A 1133 -12.46 -13.81 -27.81
CA THR A 1133 -12.26 -14.48 -29.10
C THR A 1133 -11.27 -15.64 -28.97
N ILE A 1134 -10.21 -15.45 -28.17
CA ILE A 1134 -9.23 -16.50 -27.81
C ILE A 1134 -9.55 -16.95 -26.39
N THR A 1135 -9.69 -18.27 -26.22
CA THR A 1135 -9.98 -18.87 -24.91
C THR A 1135 -8.75 -19.49 -24.28
N GLU A 1136 -7.83 -20.02 -25.11
CA GLU A 1136 -6.64 -20.71 -24.63
C GLU A 1136 -5.45 -20.53 -25.59
N ILE A 1137 -4.26 -20.44 -25.00
CA ILE A 1137 -2.97 -20.48 -25.69
C ILE A 1137 -2.10 -21.56 -25.04
N GLU A 1138 -1.86 -22.66 -25.75
CA GLU A 1138 -0.93 -23.70 -25.33
C GLU A 1138 0.46 -23.44 -25.93
N ALA A 1139 1.50 -23.43 -25.12
CA ALA A 1139 2.89 -23.32 -25.55
C ALA A 1139 3.66 -24.61 -25.24
N ARG A 1140 4.26 -25.19 -26.27
CA ARG A 1140 5.18 -26.33 -26.13
C ARG A 1140 6.54 -25.80 -25.70
N ILE A 1141 7.05 -26.29 -24.57
CA ILE A 1141 8.33 -25.87 -24.00
C ILE A 1141 9.32 -27.04 -23.95
N ARG A 1142 10.59 -26.76 -24.19
CA ARG A 1142 11.69 -27.74 -24.07
C ARG A 1142 12.88 -27.16 -23.34
N LEU A 1143 13.68 -28.02 -22.71
CA LEU A 1143 14.98 -27.64 -22.18
C LEU A 1143 16.00 -27.45 -23.31
N LEU A 1144 16.78 -26.38 -23.22
CA LEU A 1144 18.01 -26.16 -23.98
C LEU A 1144 19.25 -26.34 -23.12
#